data_AF-A0A6L3ZCM4-F1
#
_entry.id   AF-A0A6L3ZCM4-F1
#
_cell.length_a   1.000
_cell.length_b   1.000
_cell.length_c   1.000
_cell.angle_alpha   90.00
_cell.angle_beta   90.00
_cell.angle_gamma   90.00
#
_symmetry.space_group_name_H-M   'P 1'
#
loop_
_entity.id
_entity.type
_entity.pdbx_description
1 polymer ?
#
loop_
_entity_poly.entity_id
_entity_poly.type
_entity_poly.pdbx_seq_one_letter_code
_entity_poly.pdbx_strand_id
1 'polypeptide(L)'
;MSVTGVFNALHGETVQRAYLHSLLKSAWNSKDPMAIDVAVRLDQLLKAHPKAKDFTLRIENPVLEGLYGLQSDAPIDEEEIGLGKTIKPEDIYQKVTDLVLEAIDKYGDLPWRQGWKSIDTYGLSATNFISKKPYRGINSVLLNFILPALRKRNWENPYFLTFKQIQEKGGKLKKGSKGYLVVYFSILHKYKGKKISEREYWEKRKECDSAPNQGTEEWFEKCRDLERIPFLKYYKVFNGDDIEGIDFELQKVEPKNDAQKIETAEAIIKAYSKGPQISHGGDRAFYSPAQDRIQMPPQAAFDKPQEYYSTLFHECIHSTGHHTRLERNMTGKFGTKEYAFEELIAEMGANYLNAEAGILYYTMKNSASYLKGWSKKLKDEMSKDNRFFFRACSSAQEAADFILDRNKDGVPAYLKKMTKKVKEEQLELALSGPKSNLVQKTIDNTKQVKESISLIKELSGELKDLFVSADRADKIERPDTFRLPGKIGEFMQDLQRYKLAILLKGDPHAGKSEFLKQLIDGFLEMNWTCALFDLEQGGMASKDTEASIRRNIKTKNLSRLFVTGEAPNGFETVKEAAKAFDVVAIDSWQKLDIPNHRFDELRNEYPNTIFIVIFQQNGEGGTRGGVTADYDAPVAIKVHRVDADFKNNYAEMLKNRGNKVGIQYGLH
;
A
#
# COMPACT_ATOMS: atom_id res chain seq x y z
N MET A 1 26.25 -3.14 20.89
CA MET A 1 25.27 -4.21 20.59
C MET A 1 23.89 -3.58 20.61
N SER A 2 22.93 -4.08 19.82
CA SER A 2 21.54 -3.64 19.91
C SER A 2 20.97 -3.94 21.31
N VAL A 3 19.89 -3.28 21.72
CA VAL A 3 19.20 -3.58 22.99
C VAL A 3 18.86 -5.07 23.10
N THR A 4 18.39 -5.66 22.02
CA THR A 4 18.08 -7.10 21.91
C THR A 4 19.30 -7.99 22.11
N GLY A 5 20.44 -7.64 21.51
CA GLY A 5 21.69 -8.37 21.68
C GLY A 5 22.28 -8.21 23.09
N VAL A 6 22.19 -7.01 23.67
CA VAL A 6 22.60 -6.78 25.07
C VAL A 6 21.75 -7.63 26.01
N PHE A 7 20.43 -7.67 25.81
CA PHE A 7 19.54 -8.51 26.60
C PHE A 7 19.93 -9.99 26.48
N ASN A 8 20.05 -10.51 25.25
CA ASN A 8 20.40 -11.92 25.03
C ASN A 8 21.75 -12.32 25.64
N ALA A 9 22.72 -11.41 25.62
CA ALA A 9 24.04 -11.61 26.21
C ALA A 9 24.01 -11.70 27.74
N LEU A 10 22.90 -11.37 28.41
CA LEU A 10 22.76 -11.55 29.86
C LEU A 10 22.51 -13.01 30.26
N HIS A 11 22.34 -13.93 29.31
CA HIS A 11 22.18 -15.35 29.62
C HIS A 11 23.41 -15.89 30.38
N GLY A 12 23.20 -16.36 31.61
CA GLY A 12 24.24 -16.87 32.50
C GLY A 12 24.97 -15.79 33.29
N GLU A 13 24.70 -14.51 33.02
CA GLU A 13 25.36 -13.38 33.67
C GLU A 13 24.64 -12.98 34.96
N THR A 14 25.42 -12.44 35.91
CA THR A 14 24.89 -11.80 37.12
C THR A 14 25.01 -10.30 37.01
N VAL A 15 23.88 -9.60 37.04
CA VAL A 15 23.82 -8.14 36.84
C VAL A 15 23.03 -7.43 37.92
N GLN A 16 23.40 -6.17 38.16
CA GLN A 16 22.74 -5.33 39.16
C GLN A 16 21.41 -4.78 38.67
N ARG A 17 20.47 -4.55 39.59
CA ARG A 17 19.16 -3.93 39.32
C ARG A 17 19.27 -2.60 38.55
N ALA A 18 20.27 -1.78 38.90
CA ALA A 18 20.49 -0.49 38.24
C ALA A 18 20.80 -0.64 36.74
N TYR A 19 21.56 -1.68 36.39
CA TYR A 19 21.87 -2.00 35.00
C TYR A 19 20.62 -2.44 34.23
N LEU A 20 19.76 -3.27 34.83
CA LEU A 20 18.49 -3.68 34.24
C LEU A 20 17.52 -2.51 34.03
N HIS A 21 17.48 -1.55 34.96
CA HIS A 21 16.69 -0.32 34.77
C HIS A 21 17.23 0.55 33.63
N SER A 22 18.55 0.64 33.48
CA SER A 22 19.16 1.32 32.34
C SER A 22 18.79 0.64 31.02
N LEU A 23 18.94 -0.68 30.94
CA LEU A 23 18.58 -1.46 29.76
C LEU A 23 17.08 -1.37 29.43
N LEU A 24 16.21 -1.40 30.44
CA LEU A 24 14.77 -1.20 30.28
C LEU A 24 14.45 0.17 29.68
N LYS A 25 15.10 1.24 30.17
CA LYS A 25 14.94 2.60 29.62
C LYS A 25 15.41 2.66 28.17
N SER A 26 16.56 2.05 27.86
CA SER A 26 17.06 1.96 26.49
C SER A 26 16.11 1.16 25.59
N ALA A 27 15.50 0.10 26.09
CA ALA A 27 14.53 -0.70 25.35
C ALA A 27 13.25 0.06 25.01
N TRP A 28 12.68 0.83 25.95
CA TRP A 28 11.51 1.67 25.70
C TRP A 28 11.77 2.81 24.70
N ASN A 29 13.01 3.31 24.66
CA ASN A 29 13.39 4.38 23.75
C ASN A 29 13.92 3.87 22.39
N SER A 30 14.22 2.57 22.30
CA SER A 30 14.75 1.98 21.08
C SER A 30 13.67 1.91 20.02
N LYS A 31 14.06 2.18 18.77
CA LYS A 31 13.19 2.01 17.62
C LYS A 31 13.26 0.59 17.04
N ASP A 32 14.08 -0.29 17.61
CA ASP A 32 14.10 -1.73 17.26
C ASP A 32 12.71 -2.33 17.52
N PRO A 33 12.05 -2.91 16.51
CA PRO A 33 10.71 -3.50 16.67
C PRO A 33 10.65 -4.61 17.74
N MET A 34 11.81 -5.20 18.08
CA MET A 34 11.95 -6.26 19.07
C MET A 34 12.37 -5.76 20.45
N ALA A 35 12.76 -4.48 20.59
CA ALA A 35 13.11 -3.93 21.89
C ALA A 35 11.92 -3.89 22.85
N ILE A 36 10.69 -3.84 22.34
CA ILE A 36 9.48 -3.94 23.16
C ILE A 36 9.41 -5.27 23.94
N ASP A 37 9.86 -6.38 23.35
CA ASP A 37 9.87 -7.69 24.04
C ASP A 37 10.90 -7.68 25.17
N VAL A 38 12.04 -7.03 24.97
CA VAL A 38 13.05 -6.81 26.02
C VAL A 38 12.47 -5.95 27.13
N ALA A 39 11.85 -4.82 26.78
CA ALA A 39 11.29 -3.88 27.74
C ALA A 39 10.23 -4.57 28.62
N VAL A 40 9.31 -5.30 28.00
CA VAL A 40 8.25 -6.04 28.71
C VAL A 40 8.83 -7.08 29.66
N ARG A 41 9.79 -7.89 29.21
CA ARG A 41 10.40 -8.94 30.05
C ARG A 41 11.17 -8.36 31.23
N LEU A 42 11.93 -7.29 31.02
CA LEU A 42 12.68 -6.63 32.08
C LEU A 42 11.76 -5.94 33.10
N ASP A 43 10.70 -5.27 32.63
CA ASP A 43 9.71 -4.65 33.51
C ASP A 43 9.02 -5.69 34.40
N GLN A 44 8.61 -6.83 33.82
CA GLN A 44 8.02 -7.95 34.57
C GLN A 44 8.99 -8.53 35.61
N LEU A 45 10.24 -8.80 35.21
CA LEU A 45 11.28 -9.30 36.10
C LEU A 45 11.50 -8.36 37.30
N LEU A 46 11.63 -7.06 37.04
CA LEU A 46 11.89 -6.05 38.07
C LEU A 46 10.72 -5.88 39.04
N LYS A 47 9.48 -6.04 38.55
CA LYS A 47 8.24 -6.02 39.35
C LYS A 47 8.06 -7.29 40.19
N ALA A 48 8.35 -8.46 39.62
CA ALA A 48 8.25 -9.75 40.33
C ALA A 48 9.28 -9.87 41.48
N HIS A 49 10.41 -9.17 41.37
CA HIS A 49 11.47 -9.19 42.38
C HIS A 49 11.78 -7.77 42.89
N PRO A 50 10.88 -7.14 43.66
CA PRO A 50 10.99 -5.72 44.03
C PRO A 50 12.17 -5.41 44.96
N LYS A 51 12.65 -6.40 45.73
CA LYS A 51 13.74 -6.26 46.70
C LYS A 51 15.09 -6.81 46.22
N ALA A 52 15.14 -7.48 45.08
CA ALA A 52 16.39 -8.06 44.56
C ALA A 52 17.32 -6.95 44.06
N LYS A 53 18.59 -7.04 44.48
CA LYS A 53 19.66 -6.13 44.07
C LYS A 53 20.46 -6.67 42.89
N ASP A 54 20.66 -7.99 42.86
CA ASP A 54 21.41 -8.71 41.84
C ASP A 54 20.53 -9.80 41.21
N PHE A 55 20.76 -10.06 39.94
CA PHE A 55 19.98 -10.99 39.13
C PHE A 55 20.93 -11.88 38.34
N THR A 56 20.88 -13.20 38.57
CA THR A 56 21.48 -14.18 37.66
C THR A 56 20.43 -14.59 36.64
N LEU A 57 20.65 -14.24 35.38
CA LEU A 57 19.61 -14.35 34.35
C LEU A 57 19.77 -15.62 33.52
N ARG A 58 18.68 -16.37 33.36
CA ARG A 58 18.59 -17.44 32.37
C ARG A 58 17.57 -17.05 31.30
N ILE A 59 18.05 -16.85 30.08
CA ILE A 59 17.22 -16.50 28.93
C ILE A 59 16.94 -17.76 28.13
N GLU A 60 15.74 -18.32 28.26
CA GLU A 60 15.35 -19.55 27.55
C GLU A 60 14.97 -19.28 26.09
N ASN A 61 14.35 -18.12 25.83
CA ASN A 61 13.88 -17.71 24.50
C ASN A 61 14.57 -16.41 24.08
N PRO A 62 15.75 -16.46 23.42
CA PRO A 62 16.44 -15.24 22.99
C PRO A 62 15.59 -14.43 22.01
N VAL A 63 15.68 -13.11 22.11
CA VAL A 63 14.99 -12.18 21.22
C VAL A 63 15.70 -12.12 19.87
N LEU A 64 14.96 -11.98 18.78
CA LEU A 64 15.54 -11.97 17.45
C LEU A 64 16.30 -10.65 17.20
N GLU A 65 17.56 -10.73 16.76
CA GLU A 65 18.48 -9.59 16.69
C GLU A 65 18.65 -9.04 15.26
N GLY A 66 18.97 -7.74 15.15
CA GLY A 66 19.35 -7.12 13.88
C GLY A 66 18.19 -6.87 12.93
N LEU A 67 17.01 -6.56 13.46
CA LEU A 67 15.79 -6.32 12.67
C LEU A 67 15.49 -4.85 12.40
N TYR A 68 16.23 -3.90 12.98
CA TYR A 68 15.95 -2.49 12.74
C TYR A 68 16.14 -2.15 11.25
N GLY A 69 15.18 -1.42 10.69
CA GLY A 69 15.19 -1.06 9.28
C GLY A 69 14.64 -2.14 8.34
N LEU A 70 14.41 -3.37 8.80
CA LEU A 70 13.62 -4.32 8.04
C LEU A 70 12.15 -3.89 8.05
N GLN A 71 11.42 -4.24 6.99
CA GLN A 71 10.00 -3.91 6.86
C GLN A 71 9.16 -5.03 7.49
N SER A 72 8.10 -4.66 8.22
CA SER A 72 7.09 -5.57 8.78
C SER A 72 5.98 -5.91 7.78
N ASP A 73 5.68 -4.96 6.89
CA ASP A 73 4.61 -5.05 5.91
C ASP A 73 5.21 -5.68 4.64
N ALA A 74 5.11 -7.01 4.54
CA ALA A 74 5.41 -7.70 3.30
C ALA A 74 4.54 -7.14 2.14
N PRO A 75 4.97 -7.29 0.87
CA PRO A 75 4.15 -6.97 -0.30
C PRO A 75 2.70 -7.47 -0.14
N ILE A 76 1.74 -6.57 -0.42
CA ILE A 76 0.30 -6.69 -0.11
C ILE A 76 -0.28 -8.05 -0.51
N ASP A 77 -1.04 -8.64 0.44
CA ASP A 77 -1.83 -9.86 0.36
C ASP A 77 -1.04 -11.14 0.02
N GLU A 78 -0.79 -12.00 1.02
CA GLU A 78 -0.63 -13.44 0.79
C GLU A 78 -1.43 -14.19 1.87
N GLU A 79 -2.51 -14.86 1.46
CA GLU A 79 -2.80 -16.18 1.99
C GLU A 79 -1.53 -17.03 1.88
N GLU A 80 -1.30 -17.91 2.86
CA GLU A 80 -0.09 -18.72 3.03
C GLU A 80 0.33 -19.51 1.78
N ILE A 81 0.95 -18.84 0.82
CA ILE A 81 1.73 -19.45 -0.26
C ILE A 81 3.16 -18.95 -0.15
N GLY A 82 3.72 -19.04 1.06
CA GLY A 82 5.16 -19.06 1.20
C GLY A 82 5.71 -20.24 0.41
N LEU A 83 6.72 -20.00 -0.43
CA LEU A 83 7.56 -21.03 -1.03
C LEU A 83 7.78 -22.15 -0.01
N GLY A 84 7.27 -23.34 -0.31
CA GLY A 84 6.96 -24.40 0.65
C GLY A 84 7.99 -24.64 1.77
N LYS A 85 7.44 -25.01 2.94
CA LYS A 85 8.05 -25.30 4.24
C LYS A 85 8.43 -24.07 5.08
N THR A 86 8.13 -24.16 6.37
CA THR A 86 8.57 -23.24 7.42
C THR A 86 10.10 -23.28 7.49
N ILE A 87 10.77 -22.21 7.08
CA ILE A 87 12.23 -22.08 7.12
C ILE A 87 12.61 -21.46 8.46
N LYS A 88 13.62 -22.01 9.14
CA LYS A 88 14.06 -21.48 10.43
C LYS A 88 14.74 -20.13 10.20
N PRO A 89 14.58 -19.13 11.09
CA PRO A 89 15.28 -17.85 10.97
C PRO A 89 16.79 -17.99 10.78
N GLU A 90 17.40 -18.99 11.43
CA GLU A 90 18.82 -19.32 11.32
C GLU A 90 19.25 -19.61 9.88
N ASP A 91 18.42 -20.32 9.11
CA ASP A 91 18.70 -20.63 7.71
C ASP A 91 18.67 -19.36 6.85
N ILE A 92 17.87 -18.36 7.22
CA ILE A 92 17.78 -17.08 6.51
C ILE A 92 19.00 -16.21 6.81
N TYR A 93 19.41 -16.15 8.07
CA TYR A 93 20.66 -15.48 8.48
C TYR A 93 21.86 -16.07 7.74
N GLN A 94 21.94 -17.40 7.69
CA GLN A 94 23.01 -18.09 6.98
C GLN A 94 22.98 -17.78 5.47
N LYS A 95 21.82 -17.89 4.81
CA LYS A 95 21.67 -17.58 3.38
C LYS A 95 22.15 -16.18 3.01
N VAL A 96 21.79 -15.18 3.81
CA VAL A 96 22.23 -13.79 3.55
C VAL A 96 23.72 -13.63 3.81
N THR A 97 24.23 -14.23 4.88
CA THR A 97 25.67 -14.20 5.19
C THR A 97 26.49 -14.85 4.07
N ASP A 98 26.05 -16.00 3.56
CA ASP A 98 26.69 -16.70 2.45
C ASP A 98 26.71 -15.83 1.18
N LEU A 99 25.61 -15.13 0.87
CA LEU A 99 25.57 -14.19 -0.26
C LEU A 99 26.60 -13.06 -0.11
N VAL A 100 26.76 -12.53 1.10
CA VAL A 100 27.73 -11.46 1.38
C VAL A 100 29.16 -11.98 1.25
N LEU A 101 29.46 -13.14 1.84
CA LEU A 101 30.78 -13.77 1.74
C LEU A 101 31.13 -14.12 0.29
N GLU A 102 30.20 -14.72 -0.46
CA GLU A 102 30.37 -15.03 -1.89
C GLU A 102 30.65 -13.75 -2.69
N ALA A 103 29.93 -12.66 -2.40
CA ALA A 103 30.14 -11.40 -3.08
C ALA A 103 31.53 -10.81 -2.80
N ILE A 104 31.98 -10.86 -1.55
CA ILE A 104 33.32 -10.41 -1.17
C ILE A 104 34.39 -11.28 -1.86
N ASP A 105 34.22 -12.61 -1.89
CA ASP A 105 35.16 -13.52 -2.53
C ASP A 105 35.24 -13.32 -4.04
N LYS A 106 34.09 -13.22 -4.70
CA LYS A 106 34.01 -13.02 -6.14
C LYS A 106 34.55 -11.67 -6.58
N TYR A 107 34.39 -10.66 -5.72
CA TYR A 107 34.84 -9.30 -5.99
C TYR A 107 36.32 -9.08 -5.63
N GLY A 108 36.83 -9.81 -4.64
CA GLY A 108 38.19 -9.67 -4.11
C GLY A 108 38.32 -8.61 -3.01
N ASP A 109 37.25 -7.87 -2.72
CA ASP A 109 37.13 -6.90 -1.62
C ASP A 109 35.64 -6.65 -1.31
N LEU A 110 35.32 -5.73 -0.41
CA LEU A 110 33.94 -5.39 -0.07
C LEU A 110 33.20 -4.75 -1.27
N PRO A 111 32.08 -5.33 -1.75
CA PRO A 111 31.38 -4.87 -2.96
C PRO A 111 30.91 -3.41 -2.97
N TRP A 112 30.64 -2.84 -1.81
CA TRP A 112 30.11 -1.49 -1.64
C TRP A 112 31.20 -0.40 -1.61
N ARG A 113 32.48 -0.78 -1.70
CA ARG A 113 33.60 0.17 -1.65
C ARG A 113 34.03 0.76 -2.97
N GLN A 114 33.69 0.13 -4.08
CA GLN A 114 34.17 0.63 -5.36
C GLN A 114 33.22 1.63 -5.97
N GLY A 115 33.83 2.55 -6.72
CA GLY A 115 33.12 3.41 -7.64
C GLY A 115 32.42 2.60 -8.71
N TRP A 116 31.16 2.26 -8.47
CA TRP A 116 30.26 1.81 -9.51
C TRP A 116 30.18 2.93 -10.56
N LYS A 117 30.40 2.63 -11.85
CA LYS A 117 30.16 3.63 -12.89
C LYS A 117 28.70 4.03 -12.78
N SER A 118 28.46 5.26 -12.33
CA SER A 118 27.18 5.96 -12.43
C SER A 118 26.65 5.72 -13.82
N ILE A 119 25.62 4.88 -13.95
CA ILE A 119 24.72 5.07 -15.07
C ILE A 119 23.94 6.30 -14.64
N ASP A 120 23.95 7.34 -15.45
CA ASP A 120 23.25 8.61 -15.21
C ASP A 120 21.71 8.46 -15.12
N THR A 121 21.22 7.23 -14.95
CA THR A 121 19.86 6.85 -14.63
C THR A 121 19.53 7.11 -13.14
N TYR A 122 19.30 8.39 -12.86
CA TYR A 122 18.16 8.88 -12.05
C TYR A 122 17.86 8.31 -10.66
N GLY A 123 18.69 8.53 -9.64
CA GLY A 123 18.16 8.79 -8.27
C GLY A 123 17.70 7.59 -7.44
N LEU A 124 18.25 6.39 -7.63
CA LEU A 124 17.59 5.20 -7.11
C LEU A 124 18.50 4.26 -6.32
N SER A 125 18.39 4.34 -5.00
CA SER A 125 18.49 3.11 -4.22
C SER A 125 17.38 2.16 -4.64
N ALA A 126 17.67 0.86 -4.68
CA ALA A 126 16.69 -0.19 -4.89
C ALA A 126 15.36 0.11 -4.16
N THR A 127 14.26 0.10 -4.90
CA THR A 127 12.95 0.58 -4.43
C THR A 127 11.85 -0.40 -4.81
N ASN A 128 10.87 -0.63 -3.94
CA ASN A 128 9.73 -1.46 -4.32
C ASN A 128 8.80 -0.69 -5.27
N PHE A 129 8.43 -1.27 -6.42
CA PHE A 129 7.62 -0.54 -7.41
C PHE A 129 6.22 -0.17 -6.91
N ILE A 130 5.61 -1.02 -6.09
CA ILE A 130 4.21 -0.87 -5.67
C ILE A 130 4.11 0.11 -4.52
N SER A 131 4.89 -0.10 -3.46
CA SER A 131 4.87 0.81 -2.30
C SER A 131 5.61 2.10 -2.57
N LYS A 132 6.46 2.13 -3.61
CA LYS A 132 7.40 3.20 -3.98
C LYS A 132 8.44 3.51 -2.88
N LYS A 133 8.47 2.73 -1.80
CA LYS A 133 9.40 2.91 -0.68
C LYS A 133 10.77 2.31 -1.02
N PRO A 134 11.87 3.04 -0.73
CA PRO A 134 13.22 2.48 -0.79
C PRO A 134 13.35 1.27 0.12
N TYR A 135 14.12 0.27 -0.31
CA TYR A 135 14.55 -0.79 0.58
C TYR A 135 15.49 -0.22 1.65
N ARG A 136 15.42 -0.79 2.85
CA ARG A 136 16.12 -0.29 4.05
C ARG A 136 16.93 -1.41 4.71
N GLY A 137 17.87 -1.02 5.55
CA GLY A 137 18.76 -1.94 6.26
C GLY A 137 19.46 -2.91 5.31
N ILE A 138 19.51 -4.18 5.70
CA ILE A 138 20.20 -5.24 4.94
C ILE A 138 19.69 -5.37 3.49
N ASN A 139 18.41 -5.14 3.22
CA ASN A 139 17.87 -5.23 1.86
C ASN A 139 18.41 -4.15 0.94
N SER A 140 18.68 -2.95 1.46
CA SER A 140 19.33 -1.88 0.70
C SER A 140 20.70 -2.33 0.25
N VAL A 141 21.49 -2.91 1.15
CA VAL A 141 22.85 -3.38 0.84
C VAL A 141 22.84 -4.55 -0.13
N LEU A 142 21.95 -5.52 0.09
CA LEU A 142 21.80 -6.68 -0.78
C LEU A 142 21.50 -6.27 -2.22
N LEU A 143 20.48 -5.42 -2.41
CA LEU A 143 20.04 -5.04 -3.75
C LEU A 143 21.00 -4.05 -4.41
N ASN A 144 21.60 -3.10 -3.69
CA ASN A 144 22.43 -2.06 -4.31
C ASN A 144 23.89 -2.48 -4.54
N PHE A 145 24.42 -3.45 -3.79
CA PHE A 145 25.85 -3.78 -3.84
C PHE A 145 26.15 -5.28 -3.98
N ILE A 146 25.56 -6.11 -3.12
CA ILE A 146 25.89 -7.55 -3.06
C ILE A 146 25.44 -8.27 -4.34
N LEU A 147 24.17 -8.13 -4.68
CA LEU A 147 23.58 -8.81 -5.83
C LEU A 147 24.13 -8.29 -7.16
N PRO A 148 24.33 -6.98 -7.37
CA PRO A 148 25.09 -6.46 -8.51
C PRO A 148 26.47 -7.09 -8.66
N ALA A 149 27.24 -7.22 -7.58
CA ALA A 149 28.58 -7.81 -7.62
C ALA A 149 28.52 -9.31 -7.97
N LEU A 150 27.59 -10.05 -7.38
CA LEU A 150 27.36 -11.46 -7.71
C LEU A 150 26.90 -11.68 -9.14
N ARG A 151 26.14 -10.74 -9.71
CA ARG A 151 25.62 -10.84 -11.08
C ARG A 151 26.50 -10.17 -12.12
N LYS A 152 27.52 -9.41 -11.72
CA LYS A 152 28.34 -8.58 -12.61
C LYS A 152 27.44 -7.68 -13.48
N ARG A 153 26.45 -7.05 -12.87
CA ARG A 153 25.40 -6.28 -13.54
C ARG A 153 24.99 -5.09 -12.69
N ASN A 154 24.80 -3.95 -13.34
CA ASN A 154 24.17 -2.76 -12.76
C ASN A 154 22.69 -2.76 -13.12
N TRP A 155 21.85 -2.19 -12.26
CA TRP A 155 20.43 -2.00 -12.53
C TRP A 155 20.24 -0.72 -13.34
N GLU A 156 19.54 -0.80 -14.46
CA GLU A 156 19.10 0.40 -15.20
C GLU A 156 17.75 0.88 -14.65
N ASN A 157 16.90 -0.07 -14.28
CA ASN A 157 15.64 0.12 -13.60
C ASN A 157 15.82 -0.19 -12.10
N PRO A 158 15.46 0.74 -11.22
CA PRO A 158 15.65 0.60 -9.78
C PRO A 158 14.60 -0.23 -9.06
N TYR A 159 13.52 -0.52 -9.77
CA TYR A 159 12.32 -0.99 -9.16
C TYR A 159 12.40 -2.50 -9.05
N PHE A 160 11.93 -3.00 -7.91
CA PHE A 160 11.85 -4.41 -7.63
C PHE A 160 10.41 -4.79 -7.29
N LEU A 161 10.00 -5.98 -7.75
CA LEU A 161 8.67 -6.53 -7.56
C LEU A 161 8.74 -8.00 -7.21
N THR A 162 7.81 -8.50 -6.40
CA THR A 162 7.60 -9.96 -6.29
C THR A 162 6.95 -10.51 -7.55
N PHE A 163 7.02 -11.82 -7.76
CA PHE A 163 6.33 -12.47 -8.89
C PHE A 163 4.84 -12.15 -8.91
N LYS A 164 4.19 -12.18 -7.74
CA LYS A 164 2.78 -11.82 -7.59
C LYS A 164 2.51 -10.38 -8.02
N GLN A 165 3.32 -9.42 -7.55
CA GLN A 165 3.20 -8.01 -7.94
C GLN A 165 3.35 -7.81 -9.46
N ILE A 166 4.19 -8.61 -10.12
CA ILE A 166 4.35 -8.58 -11.58
C ILE A 166 3.07 -9.06 -12.26
N GLN A 167 2.53 -10.21 -11.83
CA GLN A 167 1.29 -10.76 -12.39
C GLN A 167 0.10 -9.82 -12.20
N GLU A 168 -0.06 -9.24 -11.00
CA GLU A 168 -1.13 -8.30 -10.69
C GLU A 168 -1.06 -7.02 -11.52
N LYS A 169 0.13 -6.64 -12.00
CA LYS A 169 0.35 -5.50 -12.89
C LYS A 169 0.35 -5.88 -14.38
N GLY A 170 -0.04 -7.11 -14.72
CA GLY A 170 -0.08 -7.59 -16.11
C GLY A 170 1.30 -7.83 -16.74
N GLY A 171 2.37 -7.78 -15.94
CA GLY A 171 3.74 -7.96 -16.40
C GLY A 171 4.12 -9.43 -16.61
N LYS A 172 5.22 -9.63 -17.35
CA LYS A 172 5.82 -10.95 -17.60
C LYS A 172 7.32 -10.88 -17.35
N LEU A 173 7.88 -11.94 -16.78
CA LEU A 173 9.32 -12.07 -16.63
C LEU A 173 9.96 -12.52 -17.95
N LYS A 174 11.09 -11.92 -18.30
CA LYS A 174 11.94 -12.42 -19.39
C LYS A 174 12.36 -13.87 -19.12
N LYS A 175 12.52 -14.65 -20.18
CA LYS A 175 12.94 -16.05 -20.06
C LYS A 175 14.35 -16.10 -19.43
N GLY A 176 14.47 -16.83 -18.32
CA GLY A 176 15.74 -16.98 -17.60
C GLY A 176 16.00 -15.95 -16.49
N SER A 177 15.05 -15.03 -16.23
CA SER A 177 15.15 -14.07 -15.13
C SER A 177 15.33 -14.77 -13.78
N LYS A 178 16.17 -14.19 -12.92
CA LYS A 178 16.50 -14.73 -11.60
C LYS A 178 15.88 -13.87 -10.51
N GLY A 179 15.17 -14.51 -9.57
CA GLY A 179 14.69 -13.85 -8.37
C GLY A 179 15.84 -13.55 -7.39
N TYR A 180 15.78 -12.39 -6.77
CA TYR A 180 16.72 -11.84 -5.80
C TYR A 180 16.16 -11.91 -4.39
N LEU A 181 16.97 -12.34 -3.44
CA LEU A 181 16.55 -12.53 -2.06
C LEU A 181 16.45 -11.18 -1.35
N VAL A 182 15.32 -10.94 -0.70
CA VAL A 182 15.09 -9.85 0.27
C VAL A 182 14.47 -10.44 1.53
N VAL A 183 14.78 -9.86 2.69
CA VAL A 183 14.36 -10.34 4.01
C VAL A 183 13.32 -9.40 4.61
N TYR A 184 12.32 -9.96 5.27
CA TYR A 184 11.29 -9.23 6.02
C TYR A 184 11.16 -9.88 7.39
N PHE A 185 10.65 -9.14 8.37
CA PHE A 185 10.22 -9.76 9.62
C PHE A 185 8.70 -9.67 9.74
N SER A 186 8.11 -10.63 10.44
CA SER A 186 6.69 -10.64 10.75
C SER A 186 6.54 -11.06 12.20
N ILE A 187 5.43 -10.67 12.81
CA ILE A 187 5.14 -11.02 14.20
C ILE A 187 3.88 -11.86 14.23
N LEU A 188 4.02 -13.08 14.75
CA LEU A 188 2.90 -13.97 14.98
C LEU A 188 2.44 -13.79 16.42
N HIS A 189 1.18 -13.38 16.60
CA HIS A 189 0.56 -13.29 17.90
C HIS A 189 -0.22 -14.58 18.18
N LYS A 190 -0.04 -15.17 19.36
CA LYS A 190 -0.80 -16.33 19.81
C LYS A 190 -1.34 -16.15 21.22
N TYR A 191 -2.45 -16.81 21.48
CA TYR A 191 -2.98 -17.01 22.82
C TYR A 191 -3.43 -18.47 22.98
N LYS A 192 -2.93 -19.15 24.01
CA LYS A 192 -3.21 -20.58 24.26
C LYS A 192 -2.92 -21.46 23.04
N GLY A 193 -1.77 -21.20 22.39
CA GLY A 193 -1.34 -21.90 21.17
C GLY A 193 -2.10 -21.54 19.89
N LYS A 194 -3.18 -20.76 19.97
CA LYS A 194 -3.96 -20.32 18.79
C LYS A 194 -3.50 -18.97 18.29
N LYS A 195 -3.43 -18.79 16.98
CA LYS A 195 -3.14 -17.50 16.35
C LYS A 195 -4.25 -16.51 16.65
N ILE A 196 -3.88 -15.30 17.07
CA ILE A 196 -4.78 -14.18 17.34
C ILE A 196 -4.35 -12.96 16.55
N SER A 197 -5.23 -11.95 16.45
CA SER A 197 -4.87 -10.67 15.84
C SER A 197 -3.91 -9.87 16.74
N GLU A 198 -3.16 -8.93 16.17
CA GLU A 198 -2.33 -8.01 16.96
C GLU A 198 -3.18 -7.17 17.94
N ARG A 199 -4.38 -6.74 17.51
CA ARG A 199 -5.32 -6.01 18.36
C ARG A 199 -5.71 -6.83 19.58
N GLU A 200 -6.15 -8.07 19.34
CA GLU A 200 -6.55 -8.99 20.40
C GLU A 200 -5.38 -9.29 21.35
N TYR A 201 -4.16 -9.39 20.82
CA TYR A 201 -2.96 -9.56 21.64
C TYR A 201 -2.78 -8.40 22.61
N TRP A 202 -2.88 -7.15 22.12
CA TRP A 202 -2.69 -5.97 22.96
C TRP A 202 -3.84 -5.75 23.96
N GLU A 203 -5.06 -6.14 23.63
CA GLU A 203 -6.19 -6.12 24.56
C GLU A 203 -5.95 -7.10 25.73
N LYS A 204 -5.61 -8.36 25.42
CA LYS A 204 -5.27 -9.37 26.44
C LYS A 204 -4.03 -8.97 27.25
N ARG A 205 -3.05 -8.32 26.61
CA ARG A 205 -1.85 -7.83 27.28
C ARG A 205 -2.19 -6.76 28.32
N LYS A 206 -3.10 -5.84 28.01
CA LYS A 206 -3.55 -4.80 28.97
C LYS A 206 -4.25 -5.42 30.18
N GLU A 207 -5.09 -6.43 29.98
CA GLU A 207 -5.71 -7.18 31.08
C GLU A 207 -4.64 -7.78 32.00
N CYS A 208 -3.61 -8.40 31.42
CA CYS A 208 -2.43 -8.90 32.13
C CYS A 208 -1.66 -7.82 32.90
N ASP A 209 -1.44 -6.66 32.29
CA ASP A 209 -0.67 -5.57 32.90
C ASP A 209 -1.45 -4.80 33.99
N SER A 210 -2.79 -4.85 33.94
CA SER A 210 -3.69 -4.21 34.92
C SER A 210 -4.10 -5.11 36.10
N ALA A 211 -3.70 -6.38 36.09
CA ALA A 211 -4.08 -7.33 37.12
C ALA A 211 -3.51 -6.94 38.50
N PRO A 212 -4.33 -6.88 39.57
CA PRO A 212 -3.88 -6.51 40.92
C PRO A 212 -2.88 -7.51 41.53
N ASN A 213 -2.72 -8.68 40.90
CA ASN A 213 -1.94 -9.81 41.37
C ASN A 213 -0.75 -10.13 40.43
N GLN A 214 -0.04 -9.12 39.93
CA GLN A 214 1.18 -9.35 39.13
C GLN A 214 2.18 -10.24 39.89
N GLY A 215 2.60 -11.34 39.25
CA GLY A 215 3.55 -12.30 39.82
C GLY A 215 2.92 -13.46 40.62
N THR A 216 1.59 -13.56 40.72
CA THR A 216 0.94 -14.77 41.27
C THR A 216 0.83 -15.89 40.24
N GLU A 217 0.62 -17.12 40.70
CA GLU A 217 0.45 -18.30 39.82
C GLU A 217 -0.73 -18.13 38.85
N GLU A 218 -1.84 -17.52 39.29
CA GLU A 218 -2.99 -17.21 38.44
C GLU A 218 -2.67 -16.17 37.35
N TRP A 219 -1.84 -15.16 37.67
CA TRP A 219 -1.34 -14.20 36.68
C TRP A 219 -0.40 -14.88 35.68
N PHE A 220 0.51 -15.73 36.18
CA PHE A 220 1.38 -16.52 35.31
C PHE A 220 0.57 -17.41 34.38
N GLU A 221 -0.48 -18.09 34.84
CA GLU A 221 -1.34 -18.90 33.97
C GLU A 221 -2.06 -18.07 32.90
N LYS A 222 -2.59 -16.89 33.24
CA LYS A 222 -3.32 -16.04 32.28
C LYS A 222 -2.40 -15.40 31.23
N CYS A 223 -1.18 -15.06 31.61
CA CYS A 223 -0.28 -14.25 30.79
C CYS A 223 0.84 -15.05 30.10
N ARG A 224 1.20 -16.24 30.61
CA ARG A 224 2.21 -17.12 29.98
C ARG A 224 1.78 -17.62 28.60
N ASP A 225 0.47 -17.77 28.41
CA ASP A 225 -0.10 -18.30 27.18
C ASP A 225 -0.18 -17.24 26.07
N LEU A 226 0.18 -15.98 26.36
CA LEU A 226 0.18 -14.88 25.41
C LEU A 226 1.58 -14.76 24.75
N GLU A 227 1.69 -15.21 23.51
CA GLU A 227 2.96 -15.31 22.80
C GLU A 227 3.04 -14.27 21.67
N ARG A 228 4.14 -13.51 21.63
CA ARG A 228 4.52 -12.66 20.51
C ARG A 228 5.78 -13.25 19.90
N ILE A 229 5.64 -13.92 18.77
CA ILE A 229 6.71 -14.70 18.15
C ILE A 229 7.16 -13.95 16.89
N PRO A 230 8.28 -13.21 16.95
CA PRO A 230 8.86 -12.64 15.76
C PRO A 230 9.52 -13.74 14.92
N PHE A 231 9.39 -13.63 13.61
CA PHE A 231 10.02 -14.55 12.68
C PHE A 231 10.46 -13.85 11.41
N LEU A 232 11.57 -14.33 10.87
CA LEU A 232 12.10 -13.86 9.59
C LEU A 232 11.42 -14.59 8.45
N LYS A 233 11.13 -13.84 7.39
CA LYS A 233 10.73 -14.34 6.08
C LYS A 233 11.73 -13.84 5.05
N TYR A 234 11.86 -14.55 3.94
CA TYR A 234 12.49 -14.00 2.77
C TYR A 234 11.58 -14.15 1.56
N TYR A 235 11.74 -13.24 0.61
CA TYR A 235 11.00 -13.23 -0.65
C TYR A 235 11.99 -13.17 -1.80
N LYS A 236 11.52 -13.62 -2.97
CA LYS A 236 12.20 -13.37 -4.23
C LYS A 236 11.55 -12.17 -4.91
N VAL A 237 12.35 -11.14 -5.14
CA VAL A 237 11.98 -9.99 -5.96
C VAL A 237 12.75 -10.01 -7.27
N PHE A 238 12.19 -9.41 -8.31
CA PHE A 238 12.77 -9.32 -9.64
C PHE A 238 12.96 -7.86 -9.96
N ASN A 239 14.09 -7.55 -10.59
CA ASN A 239 14.41 -6.20 -11.01
C ASN A 239 13.58 -5.81 -12.25
N GLY A 240 13.22 -4.54 -12.36
CA GLY A 240 12.43 -3.99 -13.46
C GLY A 240 13.03 -4.20 -14.84
N ASP A 241 14.35 -4.30 -14.96
CA ASP A 241 15.02 -4.61 -16.22
C ASP A 241 14.63 -5.97 -16.80
N ASP A 242 14.22 -6.90 -15.93
CA ASP A 242 13.91 -8.29 -16.25
C ASP A 242 12.40 -8.52 -16.45
N ILE A 243 11.61 -7.43 -16.45
CA ILE A 243 10.15 -7.43 -16.51
C ILE A 243 9.67 -6.71 -17.78
N GLU A 244 8.74 -7.34 -18.48
CA GLU A 244 8.07 -6.82 -19.67
C GLU A 244 6.58 -6.56 -19.38
N GLY A 245 5.95 -5.66 -20.14
CA GLY A 245 4.52 -5.39 -20.02
C GLY A 245 4.11 -4.52 -18.82
N ILE A 246 5.07 -3.95 -18.08
CA ILE A 246 4.82 -2.93 -17.06
C ILE A 246 5.49 -1.63 -17.49
N ASP A 247 4.72 -0.55 -17.59
CA ASP A 247 5.30 0.79 -17.63
C ASP A 247 5.72 1.18 -16.22
N PHE A 248 7.03 1.31 -16.02
CA PHE A 248 7.60 1.69 -14.75
C PHE A 248 7.47 3.19 -14.45
N GLU A 249 6.92 3.97 -15.40
CA GLU A 249 6.84 5.42 -15.34
C GLU A 249 8.17 5.99 -14.84
N LEU A 250 9.28 5.51 -15.42
CA LEU A 250 10.61 6.03 -15.09
C LEU A 250 10.58 7.51 -15.43
N GLN A 251 10.35 8.35 -14.41
CA GLN A 251 10.22 9.78 -14.63
C GLN A 251 11.53 10.24 -15.27
N LYS A 252 11.41 10.85 -16.45
CA LYS A 252 12.47 11.70 -16.99
C LYS A 252 12.52 12.98 -16.15
N VAL A 253 12.92 12.87 -14.89
CA VAL A 253 13.47 14.03 -14.17
C VAL A 253 14.77 14.41 -14.91
N GLU A 254 15.46 15.50 -14.63
CA GLU A 254 16.86 15.70 -15.09
C GLU A 254 17.81 15.22 -13.97
N PRO A 255 18.92 14.49 -14.26
CA PRO A 255 19.65 13.84 -13.20
C PRO A 255 20.17 14.96 -12.31
N LYS A 256 20.11 14.80 -10.98
CA LYS A 256 20.66 15.83 -10.10
C LYS A 256 22.06 16.17 -10.59
N ASN A 257 22.28 17.42 -10.96
CA ASN A 257 23.61 17.88 -11.28
C ASN A 257 24.45 17.86 -9.99
N ASP A 258 25.76 18.02 -10.14
CA ASP A 258 26.66 17.98 -8.98
C ASP A 258 26.27 19.03 -7.93
N ALA A 259 25.83 20.23 -8.33
CA ALA A 259 25.40 21.27 -7.39
C ALA A 259 24.19 20.84 -6.54
N GLN A 260 23.16 20.21 -7.13
CA GLN A 260 21.97 19.72 -6.42
C GLN A 260 22.28 18.56 -5.46
N LYS A 261 23.20 17.66 -5.84
CA LYS A 261 23.69 16.58 -4.97
C LYS A 261 24.36 17.14 -3.73
N ILE A 262 25.21 18.14 -3.93
CA ILE A 262 25.91 18.84 -2.85
C ILE A 262 24.95 19.64 -1.98
N GLU A 263 23.98 20.34 -2.54
CA GLU A 263 22.91 21.03 -1.78
C GLU A 263 22.17 20.05 -0.86
N THR A 264 21.88 18.83 -1.35
CA THR A 264 21.24 17.80 -0.54
C THR A 264 22.13 17.34 0.61
N ALA A 265 23.40 17.08 0.33
CA ALA A 265 24.35 16.66 1.34
C ALA A 265 24.55 17.73 2.43
N GLU A 266 24.67 19.01 2.05
CA GLU A 266 24.70 20.12 3.00
C GLU A 266 23.45 20.22 3.86
N ALA A 267 22.27 20.04 3.25
CA ALA A 267 21.01 20.12 3.98
C ALA A 267 20.92 19.03 5.06
N ILE A 268 21.38 17.80 4.76
CA ILE A 268 21.44 16.70 5.73
C ILE A 268 22.33 17.09 6.91
N ILE A 269 23.55 17.58 6.65
CA ILE A 269 24.48 18.01 7.70
C ILE A 269 23.89 19.15 8.54
N LYS A 270 23.33 20.18 7.91
CA LYS A 270 22.69 21.33 8.58
C LYS A 270 21.45 20.94 9.39
N ALA A 271 20.82 19.81 9.08
CA ALA A 271 19.64 19.31 9.79
C ALA A 271 20.00 18.39 10.97
N TYR A 272 21.25 17.92 11.06
CA TYR A 272 21.71 17.07 12.15
C TYR A 272 21.84 17.84 13.48
N SER A 273 20.69 18.13 14.10
CA SER A 273 20.54 19.02 15.25
C SER A 273 21.30 18.58 16.51
N LYS A 274 21.52 17.27 16.66
CA LYS A 274 22.25 16.65 17.78
C LYS A 274 23.70 16.29 17.42
N GLY A 275 24.17 16.75 16.25
CA GLY A 275 25.51 16.46 15.77
C GLY A 275 26.59 17.23 16.53
N PRO A 276 27.82 16.68 16.58
CA PRO A 276 28.97 17.38 17.14
C PRO A 276 29.38 18.59 16.30
N GLN A 277 30.27 19.41 16.85
CA GLN A 277 30.95 20.43 16.06
C GLN A 277 31.80 19.77 14.95
N ILE A 278 31.71 20.33 13.74
CA ILE A 278 32.57 19.97 12.61
C ILE A 278 33.66 21.04 12.50
N SER A 279 34.92 20.61 12.51
CA SER A 279 36.11 21.47 12.38
C SER A 279 36.91 21.08 11.15
N HIS A 280 37.51 22.09 10.50
CA HIS A 280 38.32 21.90 9.30
C HIS A 280 39.79 22.19 9.57
N GLY A 281 40.67 21.39 8.99
CA GLY A 281 42.12 21.53 9.10
C GLY A 281 42.85 20.19 9.04
N GLY A 282 44.18 20.24 8.88
CA GLY A 282 45.00 19.04 8.72
C GLY A 282 44.67 18.23 7.47
N ASP A 283 45.10 16.97 7.46
CA ASP A 283 45.07 16.04 6.33
C ASP A 283 44.28 14.74 6.62
N ARG A 284 43.59 14.67 7.77
CA ARG A 284 42.84 13.48 8.20
C ARG A 284 41.41 13.81 8.61
N ALA A 285 40.49 12.94 8.21
CA ALA A 285 39.12 12.92 8.72
C ALA A 285 39.02 11.94 9.89
N PHE A 286 38.31 12.32 10.95
CA PHE A 286 37.97 11.43 12.07
C PHE A 286 36.92 12.07 13.00
N TYR A 287 36.11 11.24 13.62
CA TYR A 287 35.34 11.57 14.81
C TYR A 287 36.16 11.32 16.08
N SER A 288 36.16 12.28 17.01
CA SER A 288 36.79 12.17 18.33
C SER A 288 35.72 11.95 19.41
N PRO A 289 35.58 10.73 19.96
CA PRO A 289 34.59 10.45 21.01
C PRO A 289 34.81 11.26 22.28
N ALA A 290 36.06 11.50 22.67
CA ALA A 290 36.39 12.20 23.91
C ALA A 290 36.05 13.71 23.86
N GLN A 291 36.10 14.31 22.67
CA GLN A 291 35.84 15.74 22.47
C GLN A 291 34.44 16.00 21.90
N ASP A 292 33.70 14.93 21.55
CA ASP A 292 32.48 15.00 20.76
C ASP A 292 32.60 15.96 19.56
N ARG A 293 33.61 15.69 18.70
CA ARG A 293 33.99 16.57 17.58
C ARG A 293 34.33 15.77 16.33
N ILE A 294 33.89 16.26 15.17
CA ILE A 294 34.33 15.75 13.87
C ILE A 294 35.44 16.66 13.33
N GLN A 295 36.56 16.06 12.95
CA GLN A 295 37.63 16.72 12.21
C GLN A 295 37.55 16.33 10.74
N MET A 296 37.64 17.29 9.84
CA MET A 296 37.72 17.09 8.40
C MET A 296 38.91 17.86 7.81
N PRO A 297 39.58 17.35 6.77
CA PRO A 297 40.42 18.19 5.93
C PRO A 297 39.58 19.30 5.26
N PRO A 298 40.18 20.41 4.82
CA PRO A 298 39.49 21.39 3.98
C PRO A 298 38.88 20.72 2.75
N GLN A 299 37.70 21.17 2.30
CA GLN A 299 37.02 20.55 1.15
C GLN A 299 37.88 20.56 -0.13
N ALA A 300 38.75 21.55 -0.29
CA ALA A 300 39.70 21.65 -1.40
C ALA A 300 40.79 20.54 -1.41
N ALA A 301 40.91 19.77 -0.32
CA ALA A 301 41.83 18.62 -0.24
C ALA A 301 41.23 17.34 -0.86
N PHE A 302 39.97 17.37 -1.30
CA PHE A 302 39.29 16.24 -1.95
C PHE A 302 39.17 16.50 -3.45
N ASP A 303 39.37 15.46 -4.27
CA ASP A 303 39.29 15.54 -5.73
C ASP A 303 37.88 15.95 -6.19
N LYS A 304 36.86 15.50 -5.47
CA LYS A 304 35.45 15.78 -5.73
C LYS A 304 34.70 16.15 -4.46
N PRO A 305 33.75 17.11 -4.53
CA PRO A 305 32.89 17.45 -3.40
C PRO A 305 32.13 16.24 -2.81
N GLN A 306 31.71 15.27 -3.63
CA GLN A 306 30.99 14.08 -3.19
C GLN A 306 31.85 13.18 -2.32
N GLU A 307 33.16 13.11 -2.56
CA GLU A 307 34.10 12.37 -1.70
C GLU A 307 34.17 13.01 -0.31
N TYR A 308 34.25 14.35 -0.25
CA TYR A 308 34.19 15.09 1.00
C TYR A 308 32.92 14.77 1.81
N TYR A 309 31.73 14.79 1.19
CA TYR A 309 30.49 14.49 1.92
C TYR A 309 30.36 13.02 2.30
N SER A 310 30.83 12.09 1.47
CA SER A 310 30.84 10.67 1.82
C SER A 310 31.72 10.41 3.04
N THR A 311 32.92 11.01 3.09
CA THR A 311 33.80 10.93 4.27
C THR A 311 33.17 11.63 5.47
N LEU A 312 32.56 12.81 5.30
CA LEU A 312 31.89 13.49 6.39
C LEU A 312 30.71 12.67 6.95
N PHE A 313 29.91 12.03 6.09
CA PHE A 313 28.82 11.15 6.54
C PHE A 313 29.33 9.95 7.34
N HIS A 314 30.46 9.35 6.96
CA HIS A 314 31.12 8.31 7.74
C HIS A 314 31.41 8.77 9.18
N GLU A 315 32.05 9.93 9.32
CA GLU A 315 32.33 10.50 10.64
C GLU A 315 31.07 10.93 11.40
N CYS A 316 30.04 11.42 10.70
CA CYS A 316 28.74 11.69 11.30
C CYS A 316 28.12 10.42 11.88
N ILE A 317 28.20 9.28 11.17
CA ILE A 317 27.67 8.01 11.69
C ILE A 317 28.45 7.56 12.92
N HIS A 318 29.78 7.63 12.93
CA HIS A 318 30.57 7.38 14.14
C HIS A 318 30.11 8.26 15.30
N SER A 319 29.86 9.54 15.02
CA SER A 319 29.40 10.46 16.06
C SER A 319 28.12 9.95 16.72
N THR A 320 27.15 9.40 15.99
CA THR A 320 25.90 8.90 16.59
C THR A 320 26.12 7.85 17.70
N GLY A 321 27.28 7.19 17.76
CA GLY A 321 27.63 6.22 18.81
C GLY A 321 27.95 6.83 20.19
N HIS A 322 28.05 8.15 20.32
CA HIS A 322 28.33 8.82 21.60
C HIS A 322 27.26 8.55 22.67
N HIS A 323 27.66 8.64 23.95
CA HIS A 323 26.82 8.31 25.10
C HIS A 323 25.57 9.20 25.25
N THR A 324 25.57 10.40 24.67
CA THR A 324 24.40 11.31 24.63
C THR A 324 23.47 11.05 23.44
N ARG A 325 23.79 10.08 22.57
CA ARG A 325 23.08 9.78 21.33
C ARG A 325 22.58 8.33 21.30
N LEU A 326 23.20 7.45 20.51
CA LEU A 326 22.82 6.02 20.42
C LEU A 326 23.64 5.12 21.33
N GLU A 327 24.62 5.67 22.07
CA GLU A 327 25.38 4.96 23.12
C GLU A 327 25.91 3.59 22.64
N ARG A 328 26.57 3.58 21.47
CA ARG A 328 27.21 2.38 20.94
C ARG A 328 28.54 2.16 21.63
N ASN A 329 29.03 0.92 21.57
CA ASN A 329 30.35 0.60 22.08
C ASN A 329 31.44 1.13 21.13
N MET A 330 32.02 2.29 21.49
CA MET A 330 33.10 2.95 20.76
C MET A 330 34.50 2.64 21.34
N THR A 331 34.64 1.63 22.21
CA THR A 331 35.91 1.34 22.93
C THR A 331 36.88 0.44 22.16
N GLY A 332 36.44 -0.10 21.01
CA GLY A 332 37.25 -0.99 20.18
C GLY A 332 38.55 -0.34 19.70
N LYS A 333 39.63 -1.12 19.68
CA LYS A 333 40.92 -0.70 19.12
C LYS A 333 41.08 -1.25 17.72
N PHE A 334 41.91 -0.60 16.90
CA PHE A 334 42.21 -1.07 15.56
C PHE A 334 42.55 -2.57 15.55
N GLY A 335 41.89 -3.34 14.68
CA GLY A 335 42.03 -4.79 14.56
C GLY A 335 41.14 -5.64 15.47
N THR A 336 40.42 -5.05 16.45
CA THR A 336 39.47 -5.81 17.28
C THR A 336 38.14 -6.03 16.56
N LYS A 337 37.32 -6.96 17.08
CA LYS A 337 35.97 -7.24 16.57
C LYS A 337 35.06 -6.00 16.70
N GLU A 338 35.14 -5.31 17.83
CA GLU A 338 34.33 -4.14 18.17
C GLU A 338 34.63 -2.98 17.23
N TYR A 339 35.92 -2.73 16.97
CA TYR A 339 36.36 -1.74 16.00
C TYR A 339 35.85 -2.07 14.59
N ALA A 340 36.05 -3.32 14.14
CA ALA A 340 35.57 -3.76 12.84
C ALA A 340 34.05 -3.67 12.69
N PHE A 341 33.30 -3.88 13.76
CA PHE A 341 31.85 -3.76 13.76
C PHE A 341 31.39 -2.29 13.66
N GLU A 342 32.02 -1.37 14.42
CA GLU A 342 31.68 0.06 14.37
C GLU A 342 32.05 0.72 13.04
N GLU A 343 33.19 0.37 12.46
CA GLU A 343 33.54 0.83 11.11
C GLU A 343 32.54 0.33 10.06
N LEU A 344 32.05 -0.92 10.20
CA LEU A 344 31.04 -1.45 9.27
C LEU A 344 29.72 -0.70 9.43
N ILE A 345 29.36 -0.31 10.66
CA ILE A 345 28.21 0.56 10.92
C ILE A 345 28.40 1.91 10.24
N ALA A 346 29.58 2.54 10.40
CA ALA A 346 29.89 3.82 9.79
C ALA A 346 29.81 3.79 8.26
N GLU A 347 30.38 2.75 7.65
CA GLU A 347 30.39 2.59 6.20
C GLU A 347 28.97 2.32 5.65
N MET A 348 28.19 1.43 6.26
CA MET A 348 26.81 1.16 5.83
C MET A 348 25.91 2.37 6.06
N GLY A 349 26.08 3.07 7.19
CA GLY A 349 25.32 4.26 7.52
C GLY A 349 25.62 5.42 6.56
N ALA A 350 26.90 5.61 6.21
CA ALA A 350 27.32 6.60 5.23
C ALA A 350 26.73 6.27 3.85
N ASN A 351 26.70 5.00 3.45
CA ASN A 351 26.01 4.59 2.22
C ASN A 351 24.52 4.92 2.25
N TYR A 352 23.83 4.75 3.37
CA TYR A 352 22.42 5.17 3.46
C TYR A 352 22.25 6.69 3.31
N LEU A 353 23.11 7.50 3.93
CA LEU A 353 23.08 8.97 3.75
C LEU A 353 23.50 9.40 2.33
N ASN A 354 24.45 8.70 1.72
CA ASN A 354 24.84 8.91 0.33
C ASN A 354 23.68 8.62 -0.62
N ALA A 355 22.87 7.59 -0.34
CA ALA A 355 21.65 7.30 -1.10
C ALA A 355 20.64 8.46 -0.99
N GLU A 356 20.40 8.97 0.21
CA GLU A 356 19.53 10.14 0.42
C GLU A 356 20.05 11.39 -0.31
N ALA A 357 21.36 11.63 -0.28
CA ALA A 357 21.98 12.76 -0.97
C ALA A 357 21.98 12.60 -2.50
N GLY A 358 21.80 11.39 -3.03
CA GLY A 358 21.92 11.07 -4.45
C GLY A 358 23.38 10.95 -4.92
N ILE A 359 24.30 10.61 -4.01
CA ILE A 359 25.73 10.41 -4.27
C ILE A 359 26.22 8.96 -4.05
N LEU A 360 25.30 8.00 -3.84
CA LEU A 360 25.59 6.60 -3.52
C LEU A 360 26.70 5.94 -4.35
N TYR A 361 26.72 6.20 -5.66
CA TYR A 361 27.64 5.56 -6.61
C TYR A 361 28.78 6.48 -7.07
N TYR A 362 28.98 7.64 -6.43
CA TYR A 362 30.15 8.45 -6.75
C TYR A 362 31.43 7.72 -6.41
N THR A 363 32.43 7.90 -7.26
CA THR A 363 33.62 7.06 -7.36
C THR A 363 34.43 7.07 -6.05
N MET A 364 34.18 6.13 -5.14
CA MET A 364 35.02 5.89 -3.97
C MET A 364 36.30 5.16 -4.41
N LYS A 365 37.19 5.85 -5.14
CA LYS A 365 38.51 5.27 -5.48
C LYS A 365 39.55 5.52 -4.38
N ASN A 366 39.41 6.58 -3.58
CA ASN A 366 40.52 7.12 -2.79
C ASN A 366 40.29 7.22 -1.27
N SER A 367 39.10 6.94 -0.73
CA SER A 367 38.83 7.17 0.69
C SER A 367 39.41 6.12 1.65
N ALA A 368 40.00 5.01 1.17
CA ALA A 368 40.21 3.80 1.99
C ALA A 368 41.67 3.31 2.09
N SER A 369 42.66 4.20 2.14
CA SER A 369 44.06 3.79 2.37
C SER A 369 44.27 3.09 3.74
N TYR A 370 43.39 3.31 4.72
CA TYR A 370 43.42 2.66 6.04
C TYR A 370 42.83 1.23 6.07
N LEU A 371 42.35 0.69 4.93
CA LEU A 371 41.49 -0.50 4.89
C LEU A 371 42.12 -1.80 4.36
N LYS A 372 43.43 -1.80 4.07
CA LYS A 372 44.15 -3.04 3.75
C LYS A 372 44.15 -3.97 4.97
N GLY A 373 43.35 -5.04 4.92
CA GLY A 373 43.26 -6.09 5.96
C GLY A 373 41.90 -6.21 6.66
N TRP A 374 41.00 -5.22 6.48
CA TRP A 374 39.71 -5.21 7.18
C TRP A 374 38.69 -6.20 6.60
N SER A 375 38.67 -6.39 5.27
CA SER A 375 37.78 -7.35 4.62
C SER A 375 37.98 -8.77 5.13
N LYS A 376 39.23 -9.18 5.40
CA LYS A 376 39.54 -10.48 6.03
C LYS A 376 38.92 -10.60 7.41
N LYS A 377 39.09 -9.59 8.27
CA LYS A 377 38.52 -9.60 9.63
C LYS A 377 36.99 -9.65 9.61
N LEU A 378 36.35 -8.87 8.74
CA LEU A 378 34.89 -8.91 8.58
C LEU A 378 34.41 -10.28 8.11
N LYS A 379 35.08 -10.89 7.13
CA LYS A 379 34.80 -12.26 6.71
C LYS A 379 34.94 -13.25 7.86
N ASP A 380 36.03 -13.18 8.62
CA ASP A 380 36.28 -14.07 9.75
C ASP A 380 35.17 -13.96 10.82
N GLU A 381 34.69 -12.75 11.10
CA GLU A 381 33.59 -12.54 12.06
C GLU A 381 32.24 -13.01 11.50
N MET A 382 31.93 -12.72 10.23
CA MET A 382 30.68 -13.17 9.58
C MET A 382 30.62 -14.70 9.45
N SER A 383 31.73 -15.37 9.19
CA SER A 383 31.81 -16.84 9.12
C SER A 383 31.58 -17.52 10.48
N LYS A 384 31.84 -16.81 11.59
CA LYS A 384 31.59 -17.31 12.96
C LYS A 384 30.19 -16.98 13.46
N ASP A 385 29.57 -15.95 12.90
CA ASP A 385 28.34 -15.35 13.39
C ASP A 385 27.53 -14.77 12.22
N ASN A 386 26.58 -15.56 11.73
CA ASN A 386 25.74 -15.22 10.59
C ASN A 386 24.73 -14.08 10.86
N ARG A 387 24.71 -13.54 12.08
CA ARG A 387 23.92 -12.37 12.45
C ARG A 387 24.77 -11.10 12.51
N PHE A 388 26.09 -11.21 12.40
CA PHE A 388 27.03 -10.09 12.47
C PHE A 388 26.67 -8.99 11.48
N PHE A 389 26.45 -9.36 10.22
CA PHE A 389 26.14 -8.39 9.17
C PHE A 389 24.75 -7.77 9.31
N PHE A 390 23.75 -8.55 9.77
CA PHE A 390 22.40 -8.03 10.07
C PHE A 390 22.45 -6.98 11.16
N ARG A 391 23.14 -7.25 12.27
CA ARG A 391 23.27 -6.29 13.37
C ARG A 391 23.99 -5.02 12.95
N ALA A 392 25.01 -5.13 12.11
CA ALA A 392 25.72 -3.96 11.59
C ALA A 392 24.79 -3.11 10.70
N CYS A 393 24.09 -3.72 9.74
CA CYS A 393 23.14 -3.01 8.87
C CYS A 393 21.97 -2.39 9.65
N SER A 394 21.48 -3.10 10.68
CA SER A 394 20.44 -2.64 11.60
C SER A 394 20.91 -1.40 12.38
N SER A 395 22.11 -1.45 12.98
CA SER A 395 22.67 -0.33 13.74
C SER A 395 23.02 0.87 12.84
N ALA A 396 23.48 0.60 11.62
CA ALA A 396 23.75 1.61 10.59
C ALA A 396 22.47 2.34 10.16
N GLN A 397 21.36 1.61 10.00
CA GLN A 397 20.08 2.24 9.65
C GLN A 397 19.57 3.09 10.80
N GLU A 398 19.74 2.65 12.05
CA GLU A 398 19.37 3.43 13.25
C GLU A 398 20.19 4.72 13.34
N ALA A 399 21.50 4.65 13.08
CA ALA A 399 22.37 5.81 13.02
C ALA A 399 21.97 6.81 11.91
N ALA A 400 21.70 6.31 10.69
CA ALA A 400 21.26 7.16 9.59
C ALA A 400 19.90 7.82 9.91
N ASP A 401 18.93 7.07 10.45
CA ASP A 401 17.63 7.63 10.83
C ASP A 401 17.73 8.64 11.98
N PHE A 402 18.68 8.47 12.90
CA PHE A 402 18.94 9.45 13.96
C PHE A 402 19.42 10.78 13.39
N ILE A 403 20.27 10.76 12.36
CA ILE A 403 20.74 11.95 11.65
C ILE A 403 19.62 12.59 10.83
N LEU A 404 18.86 11.77 10.09
CA LEU A 404 17.79 12.23 9.21
C LEU A 404 16.58 12.79 9.97
N ASP A 405 16.40 12.38 11.23
CA ASP A 405 15.35 12.82 12.16
C ASP A 405 13.97 12.91 11.48
N ARG A 406 13.56 11.80 10.87
CA ARG A 406 12.30 11.71 10.14
C ARG A 406 11.12 11.91 11.09
N ASN A 407 10.14 12.71 10.67
CA ASN A 407 8.89 12.90 11.42
C ASN A 407 7.99 11.64 11.36
N LYS A 408 6.80 11.71 11.98
CA LYS A 408 5.82 10.60 12.00
C LYS A 408 5.38 10.12 10.61
N ASP A 409 5.47 10.98 9.61
CA ASP A 409 5.10 10.70 8.21
C ASP A 409 6.30 10.19 7.39
N GLY A 410 7.47 10.02 8.01
CA GLY A 410 8.68 9.57 7.36
C GLY A 410 9.46 10.68 6.64
N VAL A 411 9.03 11.94 6.75
CA VAL A 411 9.68 13.09 6.10
C VAL A 411 10.95 13.46 6.87
N PRO A 412 12.14 13.46 6.24
CA PRO A 412 13.40 13.79 6.91
C PRO A 412 13.52 15.30 7.18
N ALA A 413 14.19 15.64 8.29
CA ALA A 413 14.28 17.01 8.79
C ALA A 413 14.94 17.98 7.79
N TYR A 414 15.86 17.49 6.95
CA TYR A 414 16.59 18.31 6.00
C TYR A 414 15.72 18.95 4.92
N LEU A 415 14.57 18.35 4.57
CA LEU A 415 13.65 18.91 3.56
C LEU A 415 13.00 20.22 4.01
N LYS A 416 12.93 20.50 5.32
CA LYS A 416 12.43 21.79 5.81
C LYS A 416 13.32 22.95 5.39
N LYS A 417 14.62 22.70 5.19
CA LYS A 417 15.66 23.71 4.95
C LYS A 417 16.09 23.83 3.47
N MET A 418 15.43 23.12 2.56
CA MET A 418 15.71 23.16 1.12
C MET A 418 14.93 24.24 0.36
N THR A 419 15.47 24.70 -0.77
CA THR A 419 14.81 25.60 -1.72
C THR A 419 13.53 24.97 -2.27
N LYS A 420 12.50 25.77 -2.60
CA LYS A 420 11.16 25.27 -2.97
C LYS A 420 11.18 24.25 -4.13
N LYS A 421 12.02 24.48 -5.15
CA LYS A 421 12.16 23.59 -6.32
C LYS A 421 12.80 22.24 -5.97
N VAL A 422 13.94 22.25 -5.27
CA VAL A 422 14.63 21.01 -4.83
C VAL A 422 13.78 20.27 -3.78
N LYS A 423 13.05 21.02 -2.95
CA LYS A 423 12.15 20.46 -1.95
C LYS A 423 10.97 19.70 -2.57
N GLU A 424 10.38 20.18 -3.66
CA GLU A 424 9.25 19.47 -4.32
C GLU A 424 9.73 18.14 -4.95
N GLU A 425 10.86 18.15 -5.67
CA GLU A 425 11.48 16.94 -6.25
C GLU A 425 11.96 15.94 -5.19
N GLN A 426 12.55 16.42 -4.09
CA GLN A 426 13.01 15.58 -2.98
C GLN A 426 11.89 15.10 -2.07
N LEU A 427 10.80 15.87 -1.94
CA LEU A 427 9.62 15.43 -1.24
C LEU A 427 8.92 14.32 -2.04
N GLU A 428 8.87 14.40 -3.37
CA GLU A 428 8.34 13.30 -4.20
C GLU A 428 9.18 12.03 -4.08
N LEU A 429 10.52 12.13 -3.99
CA LEU A 429 11.41 10.98 -3.79
C LEU A 429 11.39 10.43 -2.34
N ALA A 430 11.31 11.31 -1.34
CA ALA A 430 11.26 10.92 0.08
C ALA A 430 9.87 10.44 0.52
N LEU A 431 8.81 10.90 -0.16
CA LEU A 431 7.42 10.52 0.02
C LEU A 431 6.87 9.70 -1.16
N SER A 432 7.73 9.08 -1.99
CA SER A 432 7.28 8.16 -3.04
C SER A 432 6.64 6.95 -2.36
N GLY A 433 5.38 7.13 -2.01
CA GLY A 433 4.24 6.25 -1.99
C GLY A 433 3.23 6.84 -3.00
N PRO A 434 2.03 6.27 -3.14
CA PRO A 434 1.07 6.69 -4.16
C PRO A 434 0.77 8.20 -4.14
N LYS A 435 0.60 8.77 -5.34
CA LYS A 435 0.20 10.17 -5.65
C LYS A 435 -1.10 10.64 -4.97
N SER A 436 -1.79 9.76 -4.24
CA SER A 436 -2.95 10.11 -3.40
C SER A 436 -2.59 10.98 -2.19
N ASN A 437 -1.31 11.20 -1.89
CA ASN A 437 -0.86 11.99 -0.73
C ASN A 437 -0.27 13.36 -1.06
N LEU A 438 -0.34 13.82 -2.32
CA LEU A 438 0.04 15.19 -2.68
C LEU A 438 -1.20 16.10 -2.72
N VAL A 439 -1.35 16.85 -1.62
CA VAL A 439 -2.13 18.09 -1.48
C VAL A 439 -3.59 18.05 -1.96
N GLN A 440 -4.51 17.85 -1.01
CA GLN A 440 -5.70 18.70 -0.97
C GLN A 440 -5.56 19.68 0.21
N LYS A 441 -5.53 20.97 -0.13
CA LYS A 441 -5.70 22.09 0.80
C LYS A 441 -6.95 21.88 1.66
N THR A 442 -6.80 22.05 2.98
CA THR A 442 -7.77 22.57 3.98
C THR A 442 -9.19 21.98 3.93
N ILE A 443 -9.67 21.22 4.93
CA ILE A 443 -10.14 21.65 6.26
C ILE A 443 -10.24 20.40 7.17
N ASP A 444 -9.93 20.55 8.46
CA ASP A 444 -10.00 19.55 9.54
C ASP A 444 -11.33 18.76 9.59
N ASN A 445 -11.25 17.43 9.48
CA ASN A 445 -12.26 16.46 9.97
C ASN A 445 -11.73 15.01 10.10
N THR A 446 -10.40 14.80 10.15
CA THR A 446 -9.74 13.49 9.93
C THR A 446 -9.92 12.47 11.07
N LYS A 447 -10.28 12.91 12.28
CA LYS A 447 -10.36 12.01 13.43
C LYS A 447 -11.59 11.09 13.36
N GLN A 448 -12.72 11.63 12.89
CA GLN A 448 -13.98 10.89 12.78
C GLN A 448 -13.94 9.85 11.64
N VAL A 449 -13.25 10.18 10.54
CA VAL A 449 -13.09 9.27 9.39
C VAL A 449 -12.15 8.10 9.70
N LYS A 450 -11.06 8.32 10.46
CA LYS A 450 -10.11 7.25 10.83
C LYS A 450 -10.72 6.19 11.75
N GLU A 451 -11.59 6.58 12.68
CA GLU A 451 -12.31 5.63 13.55
C GLU A 451 -13.35 4.80 12.77
N SER A 452 -14.04 5.40 11.79
CA SER A 452 -14.97 4.66 10.92
C SER A 452 -14.27 3.66 10.00
N ILE A 453 -13.10 4.00 9.44
CA ILE A 453 -12.34 3.09 8.55
C ILE A 453 -11.74 1.90 9.31
N SER A 454 -11.35 2.05 10.58
CA SER A 454 -10.88 0.91 11.38
C SER A 454 -12.01 -0.06 11.74
N LEU A 455 -13.25 0.43 11.89
CA LEU A 455 -14.43 -0.41 12.12
C LEU A 455 -14.77 -1.29 10.89
N ILE A 456 -14.56 -0.78 9.67
CA ILE A 456 -14.85 -1.49 8.42
C ILE A 456 -13.86 -2.65 8.18
N LYS A 457 -12.61 -2.54 8.67
CA LYS A 457 -11.61 -3.62 8.56
C LYS A 457 -11.91 -4.85 9.43
N GLU A 458 -12.87 -4.77 10.34
CA GLU A 458 -13.35 -5.88 11.17
C GLU A 458 -14.60 -6.58 10.59
N LEU A 459 -15.08 -6.16 9.41
CA LEU A 459 -16.17 -6.85 8.73
C LEU A 459 -15.75 -8.29 8.38
N SER A 460 -16.50 -9.24 8.92
CA SER A 460 -16.34 -10.68 8.70
C SER A 460 -17.65 -11.29 8.18
N GLY A 461 -17.55 -12.44 7.51
CA GLY A 461 -18.70 -13.08 6.84
C GLY A 461 -19.18 -12.33 5.60
N GLU A 462 -20.47 -12.43 5.29
CA GLU A 462 -21.13 -11.92 4.06
C GLU A 462 -20.87 -10.43 3.76
N LEU A 463 -20.59 -9.61 4.79
CA LEU A 463 -20.32 -8.19 4.63
C LEU A 463 -18.98 -7.89 3.93
N LYS A 464 -17.96 -8.75 4.06
CA LYS A 464 -16.67 -8.54 3.40
C LYS A 464 -16.77 -8.73 1.88
N ASP A 465 -17.63 -9.62 1.43
CA ASP A 465 -17.87 -9.90 0.02
C ASP A 465 -18.87 -8.90 -0.61
N LEU A 466 -19.66 -8.21 0.22
CA LEU A 466 -20.63 -7.19 -0.22
C LEU A 466 -19.98 -5.85 -0.59
N PHE A 467 -18.91 -5.45 0.11
CA PHE A 467 -18.32 -4.11 0.00
C PHE A 467 -16.94 -4.14 -0.64
N VAL A 468 -16.83 -3.57 -1.85
CA VAL A 468 -15.53 -3.34 -2.51
C VAL A 468 -15.10 -1.90 -2.28
N SER A 469 -13.84 -1.71 -1.88
CA SER A 469 -13.28 -0.38 -1.66
C SER A 469 -13.22 0.42 -2.96
N ALA A 470 -13.62 1.70 -2.93
CA ALA A 470 -13.73 2.54 -4.12
C ALA A 470 -12.38 2.75 -4.86
N ASP A 471 -11.26 2.55 -4.17
CA ASP A 471 -9.89 2.59 -4.71
C ASP A 471 -9.42 1.25 -5.32
N ARG A 472 -10.23 0.19 -5.20
CA ARG A 472 -10.09 -1.13 -5.86
C ARG A 472 -11.14 -1.34 -6.97
N ALA A 473 -11.69 -0.23 -7.46
CA ALA A 473 -12.71 -0.14 -8.49
C ALA A 473 -12.34 -0.83 -9.82
N ASP A 474 -11.04 -0.95 -10.10
CA ASP A 474 -10.40 -1.51 -11.28
C ASP A 474 -10.46 -3.05 -11.37
N LYS A 475 -10.78 -3.74 -10.27
CA LYS A 475 -10.88 -5.21 -10.21
C LYS A 475 -12.30 -5.78 -10.41
N ILE A 476 -13.29 -4.91 -10.61
CA ILE A 476 -14.68 -5.32 -10.87
C ILE A 476 -14.89 -5.30 -12.39
N GLU A 477 -15.28 -6.43 -12.97
CA GLU A 477 -15.74 -6.49 -14.36
C GLU A 477 -17.04 -5.68 -14.47
N ARG A 478 -16.96 -4.51 -15.10
CA ARG A 478 -18.11 -3.60 -15.26
C ARG A 478 -18.67 -3.80 -16.65
N PRO A 479 -20.01 -3.86 -16.81
CA PRO A 479 -20.59 -3.68 -18.12
C PRO A 479 -20.14 -2.32 -18.67
N ASP A 480 -19.68 -2.30 -19.92
CA ASP A 480 -19.36 -1.05 -20.61
C ASP A 480 -20.61 -0.16 -20.68
N THR A 481 -20.39 1.15 -20.60
CA THR A 481 -21.44 2.10 -20.94
C THR A 481 -21.79 1.95 -22.42
N PHE A 482 -23.07 1.96 -22.74
CA PHE A 482 -23.56 1.83 -24.11
C PHE A 482 -24.43 3.03 -24.47
N ARG A 483 -24.61 3.28 -25.77
CA ARG A 483 -25.48 4.33 -26.26
C ARG A 483 -26.44 3.77 -27.29
N LEU A 484 -27.72 4.11 -27.18
CA LEU A 484 -28.72 3.73 -28.19
C LEU A 484 -28.41 4.44 -29.52
N PRO A 485 -28.82 3.86 -30.66
CA PRO A 485 -28.61 4.51 -31.95
C PRO A 485 -29.64 5.62 -32.23
N GLY A 486 -29.26 6.59 -33.07
CA GLY A 486 -30.13 7.64 -33.59
C GLY A 486 -30.53 8.71 -32.56
N LYS A 487 -31.56 9.50 -32.89
CA LYS A 487 -32.05 10.63 -32.07
C LYS A 487 -32.44 10.22 -30.66
N ILE A 488 -33.02 9.02 -30.50
CA ILE A 488 -33.37 8.51 -29.18
C ILE A 488 -32.13 8.23 -28.33
N GLY A 489 -31.02 7.84 -28.94
CA GLY A 489 -29.72 7.73 -28.28
C GLY A 489 -29.07 9.06 -27.93
N GLU A 490 -29.31 10.11 -28.71
CA GLU A 490 -28.92 11.47 -28.32
C GLU A 490 -29.67 11.94 -27.08
N PHE A 491 -30.97 11.65 -27.01
CA PHE A 491 -31.80 11.93 -25.85
C PHE A 491 -31.40 11.11 -24.61
N MET A 492 -31.21 9.79 -24.78
CA MET A 492 -30.89 8.87 -23.70
C MET A 492 -29.43 8.97 -23.20
N GLN A 493 -28.53 9.52 -24.02
CA GLN A 493 -27.10 9.67 -23.72
C GLN A 493 -26.46 8.30 -23.38
N ASP A 494 -25.31 8.30 -22.70
CA ASP A 494 -24.58 7.08 -22.37
C ASP A 494 -25.22 6.40 -21.16
N LEU A 495 -25.58 5.13 -21.30
CA LEU A 495 -26.30 4.34 -20.29
C LEU A 495 -25.40 3.26 -19.70
N GLN A 496 -25.58 2.98 -18.42
CA GLN A 496 -24.93 1.86 -17.72
C GLN A 496 -25.94 0.73 -17.55
N ARG A 497 -25.60 -0.50 -18.00
CA ARG A 497 -26.51 -1.67 -17.97
C ARG A 497 -26.80 -2.13 -16.54
N TYR A 498 -25.83 -2.06 -15.64
CA TYR A 498 -25.97 -2.57 -14.27
C TYR A 498 -27.04 -1.82 -13.47
N LYS A 499 -28.07 -2.54 -13.02
CA LYS A 499 -29.27 -2.07 -12.33
C LYS A 499 -30.02 -0.96 -13.08
N LEU A 500 -30.01 -0.99 -14.42
CA LEU A 500 -30.69 0.03 -15.22
C LEU A 500 -32.22 -0.13 -15.14
N ALA A 501 -32.88 0.95 -14.72
CA ALA A 501 -34.32 1.10 -14.87
C ALA A 501 -34.65 2.47 -15.45
N ILE A 502 -35.57 2.46 -16.40
CA ILE A 502 -36.09 3.63 -17.09
C ILE A 502 -37.56 3.80 -16.67
N LEU A 503 -37.80 4.86 -15.92
CA LEU A 503 -39.12 5.22 -15.44
C LEU A 503 -39.79 6.18 -16.41
N LEU A 504 -40.93 5.78 -16.96
CA LEU A 504 -41.77 6.62 -17.80
C LEU A 504 -42.97 7.12 -16.99
N LYS A 505 -43.05 8.44 -16.88
CA LYS A 505 -44.21 9.17 -16.38
C LYS A 505 -44.77 10.05 -17.47
N GLY A 506 -45.91 10.65 -17.22
CA GLY A 506 -46.45 11.61 -18.16
C GLY A 506 -47.91 11.86 -17.92
N ASP A 507 -48.35 13.00 -18.41
CA ASP A 507 -49.72 13.45 -18.25
C ASP A 507 -50.69 12.41 -18.88
N PRO A 508 -51.94 12.33 -18.41
CA PRO A 508 -52.95 11.48 -19.06
C PRO A 508 -53.02 11.78 -20.56
N HIS A 509 -52.97 10.74 -21.39
CA HIS A 509 -52.95 10.86 -22.85
C HIS A 509 -51.75 11.62 -23.44
N ALA A 510 -50.60 11.66 -22.77
CA ALA A 510 -49.39 12.29 -23.33
C ALA A 510 -48.63 11.44 -24.37
N GLY A 511 -48.98 10.16 -24.54
CA GLY A 511 -48.28 9.26 -25.48
C GLY A 511 -47.20 8.37 -24.86
N LYS A 512 -47.30 8.08 -23.55
CA LYS A 512 -46.34 7.23 -22.80
C LYS A 512 -46.09 5.88 -23.47
N SER A 513 -47.16 5.18 -23.87
CA SER A 513 -47.07 3.86 -24.50
C SER A 513 -46.45 3.89 -25.89
N GLU A 514 -46.59 4.99 -26.64
CA GLU A 514 -45.94 5.18 -27.93
C GLU A 514 -44.43 5.43 -27.73
N PHE A 515 -44.08 6.32 -26.80
CA PHE A 515 -42.69 6.59 -26.45
C PHE A 515 -41.96 5.36 -25.88
N LEU A 516 -42.65 4.56 -25.05
CA LEU A 516 -42.13 3.27 -24.57
C LEU A 516 -41.70 2.37 -25.74
N LYS A 517 -42.53 2.29 -26.78
CA LYS A 517 -42.25 1.45 -27.95
C LYS A 517 -41.09 2.03 -28.78
N GLN A 518 -40.96 3.35 -28.90
CA GLN A 518 -39.79 3.97 -29.53
C GLN A 518 -38.49 3.66 -28.77
N LEU A 519 -38.53 3.69 -27.43
CA LEU A 519 -37.40 3.27 -26.60
C LEU A 519 -37.04 1.80 -26.82
N ILE A 520 -38.04 0.92 -26.85
CA ILE A 520 -37.86 -0.51 -27.14
C ILE A 520 -37.18 -0.70 -28.51
N ASP A 521 -37.59 0.04 -29.56
CA ASP A 521 -36.92 -0.03 -30.87
C ASP A 521 -35.44 0.34 -30.79
N GLY A 522 -35.09 1.36 -30.00
CA GLY A 522 -33.70 1.74 -29.74
C GLY A 522 -32.88 0.58 -29.15
N PHE A 523 -33.43 -0.20 -28.23
CA PHE A 523 -32.79 -1.39 -27.68
C PHE A 523 -32.74 -2.55 -28.70
N LEU A 524 -33.79 -2.76 -29.49
CA LEU A 524 -33.81 -3.80 -30.52
C LEU A 524 -32.78 -3.54 -31.63
N GLU A 525 -32.46 -2.28 -31.93
CA GLU A 525 -31.37 -1.89 -32.84
C GLU A 525 -29.97 -2.25 -32.31
N MET A 526 -29.81 -2.36 -30.99
CA MET A 526 -28.60 -2.89 -30.34
C MET A 526 -28.48 -4.42 -30.43
N ASN A 527 -29.40 -5.06 -31.18
CA ASN A 527 -29.54 -6.51 -31.31
C ASN A 527 -29.91 -7.22 -29.99
N TRP A 528 -30.58 -6.52 -29.07
CA TRP A 528 -31.05 -7.08 -27.81
C TRP A 528 -32.45 -7.65 -27.94
N THR A 529 -32.80 -8.54 -27.02
CA THR A 529 -34.13 -9.15 -26.94
C THR A 529 -35.02 -8.37 -25.95
N CYS A 530 -36.26 -8.07 -26.34
CA CYS A 530 -37.17 -7.28 -25.54
C CYS A 530 -38.47 -8.04 -25.27
N ALA A 531 -38.88 -8.11 -24.00
CA ALA A 531 -40.22 -8.51 -23.59
C ALA A 531 -41.05 -7.26 -23.24
N LEU A 532 -42.28 -7.19 -23.75
CA LEU A 532 -43.25 -6.14 -23.42
C LEU A 532 -44.49 -6.76 -22.77
N PHE A 533 -44.74 -6.40 -21.53
CA PHE A 533 -45.98 -6.65 -20.80
C PHE A 533 -46.92 -5.47 -21.04
N ASP A 534 -47.74 -5.54 -22.09
CA ASP A 534 -48.75 -4.54 -22.42
C ASP A 534 -50.09 -4.89 -21.76
N LEU A 535 -50.09 -4.80 -20.43
CA LEU A 535 -51.18 -5.19 -19.54
C LEU A 535 -52.36 -4.20 -19.57
N GLU A 536 -52.12 -2.96 -19.99
CA GLU A 536 -53.19 -1.97 -20.18
C GLU A 536 -54.02 -2.24 -21.42
N GLN A 537 -53.38 -2.65 -22.52
CA GLN A 537 -54.04 -2.82 -23.81
C GLN A 537 -54.29 -4.29 -24.16
N GLY A 538 -53.76 -5.26 -23.41
CA GLY A 538 -54.00 -6.69 -23.64
C GLY A 538 -53.06 -7.32 -24.67
N GLY A 539 -51.88 -6.74 -24.89
CA GLY A 539 -50.84 -7.31 -25.76
C GLY A 539 -51.27 -7.47 -27.22
N MET A 540 -50.73 -8.49 -27.89
CA MET A 540 -50.98 -8.72 -29.33
C MET A 540 -52.44 -9.07 -29.68
N ALA A 541 -53.28 -9.38 -28.68
CA ALA A 541 -54.71 -9.55 -28.89
C ALA A 541 -55.43 -8.21 -29.21
N SER A 542 -54.79 -7.08 -28.89
CA SER A 542 -55.30 -5.74 -29.18
C SER A 542 -54.78 -5.18 -30.50
N LYS A 543 -55.73 -4.72 -31.32
CA LYS A 543 -55.43 -4.03 -32.58
C LYS A 543 -54.70 -2.70 -32.34
N ASP A 544 -54.93 -2.06 -31.20
CA ASP A 544 -54.29 -0.80 -30.85
C ASP A 544 -52.81 -1.03 -30.51
N THR A 545 -52.50 -2.08 -29.75
CA THR A 545 -51.13 -2.53 -29.49
C THR A 545 -50.41 -2.88 -30.79
N GLU A 546 -51.05 -3.68 -31.65
CA GLU A 546 -50.47 -4.06 -32.96
C GLU A 546 -50.18 -2.83 -33.82
N ALA A 547 -51.15 -1.90 -33.94
CA ALA A 547 -50.98 -0.69 -34.72
C ALA A 547 -49.88 0.23 -34.15
N SER A 548 -49.79 0.32 -32.83
CA SER A 548 -48.74 1.07 -32.12
C SER A 548 -47.36 0.48 -32.35
N ILE A 549 -47.22 -0.84 -32.31
CA ILE A 549 -45.96 -1.53 -32.64
C ILE A 549 -45.57 -1.25 -34.09
N ARG A 550 -46.50 -1.36 -35.04
CA ARG A 550 -46.22 -1.08 -36.46
C ARG A 550 -45.75 0.36 -36.72
N ARG A 551 -46.21 1.33 -35.92
CA ARG A 551 -45.77 2.73 -36.02
C ARG A 551 -44.37 2.96 -35.48
N ASN A 552 -44.03 2.34 -34.35
CA ASN A 552 -42.84 2.70 -33.56
C ASN A 552 -41.68 1.70 -33.66
N ILE A 553 -41.94 0.45 -34.05
CA ILE A 553 -40.92 -0.60 -34.15
C ILE A 553 -40.62 -0.89 -35.62
N LYS A 554 -39.34 -0.87 -36.01
CA LYS A 554 -38.96 -1.18 -37.39
C LYS A 554 -39.21 -2.66 -37.70
N THR A 555 -39.61 -2.97 -38.93
CA THR A 555 -39.94 -4.34 -39.36
C THR A 555 -38.81 -5.35 -39.09
N LYS A 556 -37.55 -4.95 -39.27
CA LYS A 556 -36.37 -5.80 -39.02
C LYS A 556 -36.16 -6.17 -37.54
N ASN A 557 -36.79 -5.44 -36.62
CA ASN A 557 -36.64 -5.60 -35.19
C ASN A 557 -37.74 -6.47 -34.56
N LEU A 558 -38.84 -6.71 -35.28
CA LEU A 558 -40.02 -7.43 -34.77
C LEU A 558 -39.72 -8.84 -34.29
N SER A 559 -38.75 -9.55 -34.90
CA SER A 559 -38.38 -10.92 -34.51
C SER A 559 -37.73 -11.03 -33.13
N ARG A 560 -37.31 -9.91 -32.54
CA ARG A 560 -36.68 -9.84 -31.21
C ARG A 560 -37.60 -9.19 -30.15
N LEU A 561 -38.83 -8.82 -30.54
CA LEU A 561 -39.83 -8.26 -29.64
C LEU A 561 -40.88 -9.32 -29.31
N PHE A 562 -41.05 -9.61 -28.03
CA PHE A 562 -42.01 -10.56 -27.50
C PHE A 562 -43.03 -9.79 -26.65
N VAL A 563 -44.32 -9.96 -26.93
CA VAL A 563 -45.36 -9.13 -26.31
C VAL A 563 -46.42 -10.02 -25.68
N THR A 564 -46.76 -9.73 -24.43
CA THR A 564 -47.85 -10.38 -23.69
C THR A 564 -48.82 -9.34 -23.16
N GLY A 565 -50.11 -9.69 -23.12
CA GLY A 565 -51.16 -8.90 -22.47
C GLY A 565 -51.44 -9.33 -21.04
N GLU A 566 -50.80 -10.41 -20.59
CA GLU A 566 -51.12 -11.08 -19.32
C GLU A 566 -49.85 -11.45 -18.56
N ALA A 567 -49.97 -11.49 -17.23
CA ALA A 567 -48.97 -12.00 -16.31
C ALA A 567 -49.65 -13.00 -15.35
N PRO A 568 -49.84 -14.27 -15.74
CA PRO A 568 -50.69 -15.23 -15.01
C PRO A 568 -50.25 -15.47 -13.55
N ASN A 569 -48.95 -15.37 -13.27
CA ASN A 569 -48.38 -15.47 -11.93
C ASN A 569 -47.84 -14.12 -11.44
N GLY A 570 -48.37 -13.01 -11.97
CA GLY A 570 -47.99 -11.65 -11.63
C GLY A 570 -46.48 -11.44 -11.63
N PHE A 571 -45.92 -11.28 -10.43
CA PHE A 571 -44.51 -10.97 -10.22
C PHE A 571 -43.56 -12.06 -10.73
N GLU A 572 -43.90 -13.33 -10.50
CA GLU A 572 -43.04 -14.45 -10.89
C GLU A 572 -42.93 -14.56 -12.42
N THR A 573 -44.01 -14.24 -13.15
CA THR A 573 -43.96 -14.16 -14.61
C THR A 573 -42.96 -13.09 -15.09
N VAL A 574 -42.90 -11.94 -14.39
CA VAL A 574 -41.94 -10.88 -14.70
C VAL A 574 -40.50 -11.30 -14.36
N LYS A 575 -40.29 -12.04 -13.25
CA LYS A 575 -38.97 -12.60 -12.90
C LYS A 575 -38.46 -13.59 -13.94
N GLU A 576 -39.32 -14.49 -14.43
CA GLU A 576 -38.94 -15.44 -15.48
C GLU A 576 -38.60 -14.73 -16.79
N ALA A 577 -39.35 -13.68 -17.16
CA ALA A 577 -38.98 -12.84 -18.30
C ALA A 577 -37.63 -12.14 -18.07
N ALA A 578 -37.35 -11.65 -16.86
CA ALA A 578 -36.07 -11.01 -16.56
C ALA A 578 -34.85 -11.94 -16.70
N LYS A 579 -35.03 -13.26 -16.55
CA LYS A 579 -33.99 -14.27 -16.80
C LYS A 579 -33.73 -14.51 -18.29
N ALA A 580 -34.76 -14.35 -19.12
CA ALA A 580 -34.76 -14.76 -20.52
C ALA A 580 -34.47 -13.62 -21.52
N PHE A 581 -34.73 -12.37 -21.14
CA PHE A 581 -34.65 -11.21 -22.03
C PHE A 581 -33.63 -10.18 -21.54
N ASP A 582 -33.01 -9.46 -22.47
CA ASP A 582 -32.12 -8.35 -22.13
C ASP A 582 -32.88 -7.15 -21.56
N VAL A 583 -34.09 -6.90 -22.09
CA VAL A 583 -34.96 -5.78 -21.73
C VAL A 583 -36.36 -6.27 -21.40
N VAL A 584 -36.92 -5.82 -20.28
CA VAL A 584 -38.30 -6.08 -19.86
C VAL A 584 -39.03 -4.75 -19.69
N ALA A 585 -40.03 -4.53 -20.55
CA ALA A 585 -40.90 -3.36 -20.55
C ALA A 585 -42.28 -3.69 -19.97
N ILE A 586 -42.82 -2.83 -19.11
CA ILE A 586 -44.10 -3.04 -18.40
C ILE A 586 -44.99 -1.80 -18.55
N ASP A 587 -46.15 -2.00 -19.18
CA ASP A 587 -47.20 -1.00 -19.38
C ASP A 587 -48.55 -1.54 -18.87
N SER A 588 -49.00 -1.24 -17.65
CA SER A 588 -48.38 -0.42 -16.61
C SER A 588 -48.17 -1.26 -15.34
N TRP A 589 -47.25 -0.84 -14.48
CA TRP A 589 -46.90 -1.58 -13.26
C TRP A 589 -48.11 -1.91 -12.39
N GLN A 590 -49.04 -0.95 -12.28
CA GLN A 590 -50.23 -1.09 -11.43
C GLN A 590 -51.14 -2.27 -11.84
N LYS A 591 -51.04 -2.78 -13.08
CA LYS A 591 -51.84 -3.92 -13.55
C LYS A 591 -51.33 -5.27 -13.09
N LEU A 592 -50.12 -5.33 -12.54
CA LEU A 592 -49.57 -6.56 -11.98
C LEU A 592 -50.18 -6.91 -10.61
N ASP A 593 -50.91 -5.97 -9.99
CA ASP A 593 -51.39 -6.06 -8.59
C ASP A 593 -50.25 -6.28 -7.58
N ILE A 594 -49.12 -5.62 -7.85
CA ILE A 594 -47.91 -5.71 -7.03
C ILE A 594 -47.63 -4.34 -6.41
N PRO A 595 -47.33 -4.29 -5.11
CA PRO A 595 -46.90 -3.05 -4.48
C PRO A 595 -45.70 -2.41 -5.20
N ASN A 596 -45.76 -1.10 -5.44
CA ASN A 596 -44.74 -0.35 -6.18
C ASN A 596 -43.31 -0.53 -5.63
N HIS A 597 -43.16 -0.72 -4.31
CA HIS A 597 -41.86 -0.90 -3.66
C HIS A 597 -41.14 -2.20 -4.07
N ARG A 598 -41.86 -3.19 -4.60
CA ARG A 598 -41.27 -4.45 -5.07
C ARG A 598 -40.60 -4.32 -6.43
N PHE A 599 -40.72 -3.17 -7.11
CA PHE A 599 -39.99 -2.94 -8.35
C PHE A 599 -38.46 -2.94 -8.13
N ASP A 600 -37.98 -2.39 -7.02
CA ASP A 600 -36.55 -2.45 -6.70
C ASP A 600 -36.06 -3.86 -6.37
N GLU A 601 -36.92 -4.76 -5.91
CA GLU A 601 -36.60 -6.19 -5.74
C GLU A 601 -36.17 -6.81 -7.07
N LEU A 602 -36.92 -6.57 -8.17
CA LEU A 602 -36.57 -7.07 -9.51
C LEU A 602 -35.20 -6.57 -9.96
N ARG A 603 -34.95 -5.28 -9.77
CA ARG A 603 -33.72 -4.63 -10.24
C ARG A 603 -32.50 -5.06 -9.44
N ASN A 604 -32.69 -5.46 -8.18
CA ASN A 604 -31.64 -6.02 -7.33
C ASN A 604 -31.36 -7.48 -7.64
N GLU A 605 -32.40 -8.28 -7.90
CA GLU A 605 -32.29 -9.71 -8.22
C GLU A 605 -31.76 -9.96 -9.63
N TYR A 606 -32.13 -9.10 -10.59
CA TYR A 606 -31.73 -9.18 -12.00
C TYR A 606 -30.96 -7.92 -12.45
N PRO A 607 -29.76 -7.66 -11.89
CA PRO A 607 -29.05 -6.40 -12.09
C PRO A 607 -28.49 -6.22 -13.51
N ASN A 608 -28.48 -7.24 -14.35
CA ASN A 608 -28.02 -7.15 -15.74
C ASN A 608 -29.18 -7.06 -16.76
N THR A 609 -30.42 -7.12 -16.28
CA THR A 609 -31.64 -6.96 -17.08
C THR A 609 -32.10 -5.50 -17.01
N ILE A 610 -32.48 -4.93 -18.15
CA ILE A 610 -32.93 -3.54 -18.24
C ILE A 610 -34.44 -3.51 -18.09
N PHE A 611 -34.93 -2.69 -17.16
CA PHE A 611 -36.37 -2.52 -16.95
C PHE A 611 -36.87 -1.18 -17.48
N ILE A 612 -37.97 -1.18 -18.22
CA ILE A 612 -38.68 0.05 -18.62
C ILE A 612 -40.10 -0.03 -18.08
N VAL A 613 -40.50 0.93 -17.25
CA VAL A 613 -41.78 0.82 -16.53
C VAL A 613 -42.57 2.11 -16.62
N ILE A 614 -43.85 1.97 -16.95
CA ILE A 614 -44.84 3.04 -16.84
C ILE A 614 -45.53 2.92 -15.49
N PHE A 615 -45.50 4.01 -14.72
CA PHE A 615 -46.38 4.18 -13.57
C PHE A 615 -47.45 5.23 -13.87
N GLN A 616 -48.69 4.91 -13.51
CA GLN A 616 -49.80 5.86 -13.63
C GLN A 616 -49.74 6.95 -12.54
N GLN A 617 -50.07 8.18 -12.94
CA GLN A 617 -50.24 9.33 -12.04
C GLN A 617 -51.70 9.45 -11.57
N ASN A 618 -51.89 9.92 -10.34
CA ASN A 618 -53.12 10.44 -9.77
C ASN A 618 -53.49 11.79 -10.41
N GLY A 619 -54.77 12.18 -10.31
CA GLY A 619 -55.29 13.44 -10.87
C GLY A 619 -54.63 14.72 -10.35
N GLU A 620 -53.87 14.67 -9.25
CA GLU A 620 -53.09 15.79 -8.69
C GLU A 620 -51.59 15.76 -9.11
N GLY A 621 -51.20 14.91 -10.06
CA GLY A 621 -49.83 14.83 -10.58
C GLY A 621 -48.86 13.95 -9.78
N GLY A 622 -49.25 13.47 -8.59
CA GLY A 622 -48.50 12.44 -7.84
C GLY A 622 -48.69 11.03 -8.40
N THR A 623 -47.78 10.09 -8.18
CA THR A 623 -47.94 8.68 -8.61
C THR A 623 -48.97 7.93 -7.77
N ARG A 624 -49.83 7.11 -8.41
CA ARG A 624 -50.86 6.31 -7.73
C ARG A 624 -50.19 5.23 -6.89
N GLY A 625 -50.28 5.33 -5.56
CA GLY A 625 -49.72 4.37 -4.61
C GLY A 625 -48.50 4.83 -3.79
N GLY A 626 -48.16 6.13 -3.77
CA GLY A 626 -47.18 6.67 -2.82
C GLY A 626 -45.71 6.43 -3.21
N VAL A 627 -45.17 7.37 -3.99
CA VAL A 627 -43.80 7.94 -4.04
C VAL A 627 -42.56 7.15 -3.59
N THR A 628 -42.47 5.84 -3.79
CA THR A 628 -41.22 5.09 -3.53
C THR A 628 -40.41 4.84 -4.80
N ALA A 629 -40.99 4.23 -5.84
CA ALA A 629 -40.26 3.90 -7.08
C ALA A 629 -39.71 5.13 -7.85
N ASP A 630 -40.30 6.31 -7.64
CA ASP A 630 -39.97 7.55 -8.32
C ASP A 630 -38.56 8.07 -8.02
N TYR A 631 -38.03 7.78 -6.82
CA TYR A 631 -36.73 8.28 -6.37
C TYR A 631 -35.57 7.35 -6.71
N ASP A 632 -35.83 6.07 -6.98
CA ASP A 632 -34.79 5.05 -7.04
C ASP A 632 -34.38 4.62 -8.46
N ALA A 633 -35.20 4.92 -9.47
CA ALA A 633 -34.85 4.70 -10.88
C ALA A 633 -33.62 5.55 -11.30
N PRO A 634 -32.60 4.97 -11.97
CA PRO A 634 -31.46 5.71 -12.51
C PRO A 634 -31.85 6.71 -13.60
N VAL A 635 -32.86 6.38 -14.39
CA VAL A 635 -33.40 7.23 -15.45
C VAL A 635 -34.88 7.49 -15.21
N ALA A 636 -35.31 8.75 -15.25
CA ALA A 636 -36.71 9.13 -15.17
C ALA A 636 -37.03 10.14 -16.27
N ILE A 637 -38.10 9.85 -17.00
CA ILE A 637 -38.56 10.63 -18.15
C ILE A 637 -40.03 10.97 -17.95
N LYS A 638 -40.39 12.23 -18.18
CA LYS A 638 -41.79 12.66 -18.21
C LYS A 638 -42.20 12.97 -19.63
N VAL A 639 -43.29 12.37 -20.07
CA VAL A 639 -43.92 12.67 -21.35
C VAL A 639 -44.97 13.76 -21.10
N HIS A 640 -44.78 14.91 -21.74
CA HIS A 640 -45.61 16.09 -21.60
C HIS A 640 -46.67 16.14 -22.69
N ARG A 641 -47.91 16.40 -22.28
CA ARG A 641 -48.97 16.72 -23.23
C ARG A 641 -48.98 18.22 -23.49
N VAL A 642 -48.73 18.62 -24.74
CA VAL A 642 -48.72 20.05 -25.13
C VAL A 642 -50.06 20.47 -25.71
N ASP A 643 -50.66 19.64 -26.55
CA ASP A 643 -51.93 19.91 -27.20
C ASP A 643 -52.82 18.65 -27.32
N ALA A 644 -53.99 18.82 -27.93
CA ALA A 644 -54.94 17.73 -28.16
C ALA A 644 -54.50 16.79 -29.30
N ASP A 645 -53.64 17.26 -30.20
CA ASP A 645 -53.33 16.61 -31.48
C ASP A 645 -52.09 15.71 -31.41
N PHE A 646 -51.47 15.55 -30.24
CA PHE A 646 -50.26 14.75 -29.95
C PHE A 646 -48.97 15.20 -30.69
N LYS A 647 -49.08 15.99 -31.77
CA LYS A 647 -47.98 16.41 -32.65
C LYS A 647 -46.82 17.09 -31.93
N ASN A 648 -47.13 17.90 -30.93
CA ASN A 648 -46.12 18.66 -30.19
C ASN A 648 -45.77 18.02 -28.84
N ASN A 649 -46.28 16.82 -28.54
CA ASN A 649 -45.90 16.13 -27.31
C ASN A 649 -44.41 15.76 -27.34
N TYR A 650 -43.78 15.88 -26.19
CA TYR A 650 -42.36 15.60 -26.03
C TYR A 650 -42.09 14.84 -24.73
N ALA A 651 -41.02 14.05 -24.75
CA ALA A 651 -40.43 13.43 -23.58
C ALA A 651 -39.33 14.35 -23.05
N GLU A 652 -39.36 14.64 -21.75
CA GLU A 652 -38.35 15.40 -21.04
C GLU A 652 -37.55 14.49 -20.11
N MET A 653 -36.23 14.59 -20.20
CA MET A 653 -35.33 13.89 -19.29
C MET A 653 -35.34 14.57 -17.91
N LEU A 654 -36.05 14.01 -16.94
CA LEU A 654 -36.09 14.55 -15.57
C LEU A 654 -34.89 14.09 -14.74
N LYS A 655 -34.38 12.89 -15.01
CA LYS A 655 -33.26 12.29 -14.29
C LYS A 655 -32.50 11.34 -15.20
N ASN A 656 -31.18 11.48 -15.22
CA ASN A 656 -30.27 10.53 -15.86
C ASN A 656 -28.93 10.57 -15.11
N ARG A 657 -28.67 9.57 -14.26
CA ARG A 657 -27.48 9.59 -13.38
C ARG A 657 -26.20 9.69 -14.21
N GLY A 658 -25.44 10.77 -14.03
CA GLY A 658 -24.18 11.03 -14.74
C GLY A 658 -24.31 11.76 -16.08
N ASN A 659 -25.53 12.13 -16.47
CA ASN A 659 -25.86 12.72 -17.77
C ASN A 659 -26.63 14.04 -17.62
N LYS A 660 -26.82 14.76 -18.74
CA LYS A 660 -27.59 16.01 -18.76
C LYS A 660 -29.10 15.74 -18.62
N VAL A 661 -29.77 16.60 -17.88
CA VAL A 661 -31.24 16.62 -17.71
C VAL A 661 -31.86 17.81 -18.44
N GLY A 662 -33.18 17.83 -18.59
CA GLY A 662 -33.91 18.89 -19.31
C GLY A 662 -33.81 18.81 -20.84
N ILE A 663 -33.22 17.74 -21.38
CA ILE A 663 -33.24 17.46 -22.82
C ILE A 663 -34.66 17.02 -23.19
N GLN A 664 -35.13 17.49 -24.34
CA GLN A 664 -36.44 17.16 -24.87
C GLN A 664 -36.32 16.28 -26.12
N TYR A 665 -37.27 15.37 -26.29
CA TYR A 665 -37.39 14.50 -27.46
C TYR A 665 -38.84 14.53 -27.95
N GLY A 666 -39.05 14.94 -29.19
CA GLY A 666 -40.38 14.97 -29.81
C GLY A 666 -40.89 13.56 -30.10
N LEU A 667 -42.16 13.29 -29.82
CA LEU A 667 -42.75 11.95 -30.00
C LEU A 667 -43.11 11.61 -31.45
N HIS A 668 -43.01 12.56 -32.38
CA HIS A 668 -43.44 12.46 -33.77
C HIS A 668 -42.31 12.40 -34.80
#